data_AF-A0A2E2UM73-F1
#
_entry.id   AF-A0A2E2UM73-F1
#
_cell.length_a   1.000
_cell.length_b   1.000
_cell.length_c   1.000
_cell.angle_alpha   90.00
_cell.angle_beta   90.00
_cell.angle_gamma   90.00
#
_symmetry.space_group_name_H-M   'P 1'
#
loop_
_entity.id
_entity.type
_entity.pdbx_description
1 polymer ?
#
loop_
_entity_poly.entity_id
_entity_poly.type
_entity_poly.pdbx_seq_one_letter_code
_entity_poly.pdbx_strand_id
1 'polypeptide(L)'
;MFGLFTPCVALAQEPPSVYLEESKIELGRPLVLKAEGLERFSNYNLKIKGPNQEVFETTLRSNSQGKAEYKFSPGTQGIWVVALNRNNFTTSQNLIVSLPSQVTELDQMDPLSDVDPLGENTTGLAPNIGLESNQTTNNLTAESSTRLTSDLTFDWDGRELKAVDGQATIWSLSFPAPAGPIGPLIFDNKELIVGLGNSLLRINPDDGTVIRRDILPNQISEIVKEGDSVIITVTFTRGYTEQFTVSKSGVNEIVRFETDPLPFSWLRAEAKIQDIEDRMKRDTTNPWLHIALINRPESDRRELLIQAIESATTFYDLAKIARVANEFNQHDLLDKAMNLALVDFATRGYDPRLLTDIELHELYAFPMQYFRTSLETGDLNSADSWVKWVHLLSTPEVPETRNYLLNYAAQLRSAGRNDEALLWQSNARELGRPSLAAGLDNAFLALGRTGWLAAGAVFISILTLHLTLMFKYWGSQTIMLRNNQKAGRKTTHLTRLLAIRYYSLKEKLTLIMLLLIIFLLALLAGWADRADAMPSSLRSGTLSSSSAWLALQGPQFTGPRAHFLEGYASHIIGDLNAAMTSYKQAGNFAPAINNLAALTGSEVLYQRASDLQPELGEARYNLGRITSPLPFHEAYRPGQPLLASPTTHDLLVAWTGGWHHTLINGLMNPWKGLINSQPDWGSRTLWLSLVVLFLLFTAATIVWLIIPRPRLAQRVTYNPVLYVLAILVPGTGLAESFWGILLLSSWAVFGFDLVSQTSGWQLDNIFPIGTDYVILGIVYSVNVVVFTTAFIAHRRRLIELK
;
A
#
# COMPACT_ATOMS: atom_id res chain seq x y z
N MET A 1 50.87 18.45 -26.48
CA MET A 1 49.62 18.98 -27.10
C MET A 1 48.49 17.99 -26.80
N PHE A 2 48.10 17.88 -25.52
CA PHE A 2 46.97 17.08 -25.03
C PHE A 2 46.23 17.96 -24.04
N GLY A 3 45.06 18.46 -24.44
CA GLY A 3 44.21 19.31 -23.61
C GLY A 3 43.35 18.47 -22.68
N LEU A 4 43.52 18.69 -21.38
CA LEU A 4 42.63 18.22 -20.32
C LEU A 4 41.32 19.03 -20.40
N PHE A 5 40.24 18.40 -20.86
CA PHE A 5 38.88 18.85 -20.58
C PHE A 5 38.28 17.90 -19.53
N THR A 6 38.34 18.29 -18.27
CA THR A 6 37.50 17.75 -17.22
C THR A 6 36.09 18.30 -17.43
N PRO A 7 35.06 17.47 -17.68
CA PRO A 7 33.68 17.96 -17.67
C PRO A 7 33.34 18.33 -16.23
N CYS A 8 32.96 19.59 -16.03
CA CYS A 8 32.41 20.07 -14.77
C CYS A 8 31.01 19.45 -14.64
N VAL A 9 30.93 18.26 -14.03
CA VAL A 9 29.65 17.64 -13.67
C VAL A 9 29.07 18.49 -12.55
N ALA A 10 28.05 19.28 -12.86
CA ALA A 10 27.18 19.87 -11.84
C ALA A 10 26.48 18.72 -11.13
N LEU A 11 26.97 18.33 -9.95
CA LEU A 11 26.25 17.44 -9.04
C LEU A 11 24.93 18.14 -8.72
N ALA A 12 23.82 17.57 -9.19
CA ALA A 12 22.48 17.98 -8.78
C ALA A 12 22.43 17.92 -7.25
N GLN A 13 22.28 19.07 -6.60
CA GLN A 13 22.05 19.14 -5.16
C GLN A 13 20.68 18.50 -4.88
N GLU A 14 20.65 17.54 -3.95
CA GLU A 14 19.40 17.02 -3.39
C GLU A 14 18.58 18.19 -2.82
N PRO A 15 17.24 18.20 -2.98
CA PRO A 15 16.41 19.25 -2.43
C PRO A 15 16.60 19.32 -0.91
N PRO A 16 16.71 20.52 -0.32
CA PRO A 16 16.92 20.67 1.10
C PRO A 16 15.78 20.03 1.89
N SER A 17 16.13 19.22 2.87
CA SER A 17 15.18 18.54 3.76
C SER A 17 15.44 18.95 5.20
N VAL A 18 14.36 19.11 5.95
CA VAL A 18 14.38 19.33 7.40
C VAL A 18 13.77 18.09 8.01
N TYR A 19 14.45 17.52 9.00
CA TYR A 19 13.93 16.39 9.74
C TYR A 19 14.22 16.56 11.23
N LEU A 20 13.22 16.19 12.02
CA LEU A 20 13.30 16.13 13.47
C LEU A 20 13.96 14.82 13.87
N GLU A 21 14.85 14.85 14.87
CA GLU A 21 15.43 13.62 15.42
C GLU A 21 14.35 12.72 16.06
N GLU A 22 13.31 13.34 16.62
CA GLU A 22 12.13 12.67 17.18
C GLU A 22 10.86 13.45 16.78
N SER A 23 9.81 12.75 16.34
CA SER A 23 8.53 13.36 15.95
C SER A 23 7.57 13.59 17.13
N LYS A 24 7.92 13.06 18.31
CA LYS A 24 7.24 13.27 19.60
C LYS A 24 8.30 13.54 20.66
N ILE A 25 8.17 14.64 21.38
CA ILE A 25 9.08 14.98 22.48
C ILE A 25 8.32 15.34 23.75
N GLU A 26 8.91 15.03 24.90
CA GLU A 26 8.40 15.45 26.20
C GLU A 26 8.65 16.94 26.43
N LEU A 27 7.67 17.63 27.01
CA LEU A 27 7.79 19.03 27.39
C LEU A 27 9.04 19.26 28.26
N GLY A 28 9.87 20.22 27.88
CA GLY A 28 11.13 20.54 28.57
C GLY A 28 12.38 19.80 28.06
N ARG A 29 12.25 18.79 27.19
CA ARG A 29 13.41 18.24 26.46
C ARG A 29 13.78 19.13 25.27
N PRO A 30 15.09 19.38 25.03
CA PRO A 30 15.52 20.13 23.85
C PRO A 30 15.29 19.28 22.59
N LEU A 31 14.47 19.80 21.69
CA LEU A 31 14.33 19.34 20.32
C LEU A 31 15.61 19.62 19.55
N VAL A 32 16.11 18.62 18.81
CA VAL A 32 17.21 18.80 17.86
C VAL A 32 16.64 18.78 16.45
N LEU A 33 16.69 19.93 15.79
CA LEU A 33 16.34 20.12 14.39
C LEU A 33 17.58 19.89 13.54
N LYS A 34 17.53 18.93 12.62
CA LYS A 34 18.60 18.69 11.64
C LYS A 34 18.08 19.02 10.25
N ALA A 35 18.88 19.74 9.49
CA ALA A 35 18.59 20.08 8.10
C ALA A 35 19.75 19.62 7.21
N GLU A 36 19.43 18.99 6.08
CA GLU A 36 20.40 18.49 5.10
C GLU A 36 20.03 18.95 3.68
N GLY A 37 20.95 18.81 2.74
CA GLY A 37 20.75 19.29 1.36
C GLY A 37 20.74 20.83 1.24
N LEU A 38 21.17 21.55 2.28
CA LEU A 38 21.26 23.01 2.26
C LEU A 38 22.43 23.46 1.37
N GLU A 39 22.25 24.56 0.64
CA GLU A 39 23.38 25.26 0.01
C GLU A 39 24.44 25.58 1.09
N ARG A 40 25.72 25.28 0.81
CA ARG A 40 26.81 25.34 1.78
C ARG A 40 27.06 26.77 2.27
N PHE A 41 27.38 26.91 3.56
CA PHE A 41 27.68 28.18 4.23
C PHE A 41 26.59 29.26 4.14
N SER A 42 25.37 28.86 3.82
CA SER A 42 24.25 29.77 3.56
C SER A 42 23.36 29.93 4.80
N ASN A 43 22.71 31.08 4.88
CA ASN A 43 21.79 31.43 5.96
C ASN A 43 20.35 31.14 5.55
N TYR A 44 19.60 30.48 6.43
CA TYR A 44 18.19 30.17 6.28
C TYR A 44 17.40 30.79 7.44
N ASN A 45 16.21 31.30 7.18
CA ASN A 45 15.31 31.78 8.23
C ASN A 45 14.52 30.59 8.77
N LEU A 46 14.78 30.21 10.01
CA LEU A 46 14.06 29.16 10.73
C LEU A 46 12.96 29.82 11.56
N LYS A 47 11.71 29.50 11.23
CA LYS A 47 10.51 29.98 11.91
C LYS A 47 9.81 28.81 12.61
N ILE A 48 9.67 28.89 13.92
CA ILE A 48 9.02 27.88 14.75
C ILE A 48 7.77 28.51 15.35
N LYS A 49 6.59 27.98 15.02
CA LYS A 49 5.29 28.47 15.52
C LYS A 49 4.69 27.49 16.50
N GLY A 50 4.44 27.92 17.72
CA GLY A 50 3.79 27.15 18.78
C GLY A 50 2.26 27.26 18.77
N PRO A 51 1.58 26.42 19.58
CA PRO A 51 0.12 26.33 19.62
C PRO A 51 -0.55 27.62 20.12
N ASN A 52 0.11 28.40 20.98
CA ASN A 52 -0.40 29.67 21.51
C ASN A 52 -0.04 30.89 20.65
N GLN A 53 0.15 30.69 19.34
CA GLN A 53 0.69 31.70 18.42
C GLN A 53 2.09 32.24 18.78
N GLU A 54 2.82 31.54 19.64
CA GLU A 54 4.24 31.85 19.91
C GLU A 54 5.03 31.68 18.61
N VAL A 55 5.76 32.72 18.20
CA VAL A 55 6.59 32.67 16.98
C VAL A 55 8.04 32.91 17.38
N PHE A 56 8.89 31.92 17.12
CA PHE A 56 10.34 32.02 17.26
C PHE A 56 10.96 32.09 15.88
N GLU A 57 11.75 33.13 15.63
CA GLU A 57 12.50 33.29 14.38
C GLU A 57 13.98 33.36 14.68
N THR A 58 14.78 32.58 13.94
CA THR A 58 16.23 32.58 14.08
C THR A 58 16.89 32.30 12.73
N THR A 59 18.18 32.61 12.61
CA THR A 59 18.95 32.32 11.41
C THR A 59 19.75 31.04 11.59
N LEU A 60 19.46 30.03 10.77
CA LEU A 60 20.18 28.77 10.72
C LEU A 60 21.23 28.81 9.62
N ARG A 61 22.51 28.62 9.97
CA ARG A 61 23.61 28.62 9.00
C ARG A 61 24.08 27.20 8.70
N SER A 62 24.12 26.83 7.42
CA SER A 62 24.63 25.54 6.99
C SER A 62 26.16 25.46 7.05
N ASN A 63 26.67 24.26 7.32
CA ASN A 63 28.10 23.96 7.34
C ASN A 63 28.64 23.63 5.94
N SER A 64 29.91 23.23 5.87
CA SER A 64 30.60 22.86 4.62
C SER A 64 30.01 21.64 3.91
N GLN A 65 29.23 20.83 4.62
CA GLN A 65 28.55 19.65 4.09
C GLN A 65 27.10 19.94 3.66
N GLY A 66 26.62 21.18 3.82
CA GLY A 66 25.21 21.52 3.56
C GLY A 66 24.27 21.01 4.66
N LYS A 67 24.79 20.84 5.88
CA LYS A 67 24.01 20.42 7.06
C LYS A 67 23.91 21.55 8.07
N ALA A 68 22.82 21.62 8.82
CA ALA A 68 22.67 22.53 9.95
C ALA A 68 21.93 21.86 11.10
N GLU A 69 22.24 22.27 12.33
CA GLU A 69 21.59 21.79 13.56
C GLU A 69 21.13 22.97 14.40
N TYR A 70 19.91 22.91 14.94
CA TYR A 70 19.38 23.88 15.88
C TYR A 70 18.72 23.18 17.06
N LYS A 71 18.99 23.65 18.29
CA LYS A 71 18.38 23.11 19.50
C LYS A 71 17.33 24.08 20.01
N PHE A 72 16.10 23.58 20.20
CA PHE A 72 14.95 24.35 20.62
C PHE A 72 14.22 23.63 21.75
N SER A 73 13.88 24.32 22.84
CA SER A 73 13.07 23.72 23.92
C SER A 73 11.67 24.32 23.88
N PRO A 74 10.63 23.55 23.51
CA PRO A 74 9.25 24.06 23.49
C PRO A 74 8.79 24.41 24.91
N GLY A 75 8.18 25.59 25.07
CA GLY A 75 7.67 26.07 26.34
C GLY A 75 6.25 25.61 26.67
N THR A 76 5.51 25.08 25.68
CA THR A 76 4.09 24.73 25.80
C THR A 76 3.78 23.40 25.10
N GLN A 77 2.81 22.67 25.65
CA GLN A 77 2.30 21.42 25.07
C GLN A 77 1.45 21.73 23.83
N GLY A 78 1.53 20.89 22.79
CA GLY A 78 0.70 21.01 21.59
C GLY A 78 1.48 20.78 20.30
N ILE A 79 0.88 21.19 19.18
CA ILE A 79 1.48 21.06 17.85
C ILE A 79 2.34 22.29 17.57
N TRP A 80 3.62 22.06 17.27
CA TRP A 80 4.57 23.06 16.85
C TRP A 80 4.86 22.90 15.35
N VAL A 81 4.84 23.99 14.60
CA VAL A 81 5.16 24.00 13.16
C VAL A 81 6.54 24.59 12.97
N VAL A 82 7.45 23.83 12.39
CA VAL A 82 8.81 24.29 12.09
C VAL A 82 8.93 24.51 10.59
N ALA A 83 9.24 25.74 10.17
CA ALA A 83 9.43 26.13 8.78
C ALA A 83 10.84 26.66 8.54
N LEU A 84 11.47 26.24 7.43
CA LEU A 84 12.77 26.74 7.00
C LEU A 84 12.62 27.47 5.65
N ASN A 85 12.93 28.76 5.65
CA ASN A 85 12.68 29.67 4.54
C ASN A 85 13.99 30.27 4.02
N ARG A 86 14.16 30.30 2.69
CA ARG A 86 15.19 31.11 2.04
C ARG A 86 14.80 31.44 0.60
N ASN A 87 14.72 32.73 0.28
CA ASN A 87 14.34 33.29 -1.02
C ASN A 87 13.04 32.68 -1.58
N ASN A 88 13.13 31.56 -2.32
CA ASN A 88 12.03 30.90 -3.04
C ASN A 88 11.75 29.47 -2.53
N PHE A 89 12.34 29.06 -1.41
CA PHE A 89 12.16 27.74 -0.82
C PHE A 89 11.58 27.87 0.58
N THR A 90 10.48 27.16 0.82
CA THR A 90 9.80 27.01 2.11
C THR A 90 9.53 25.53 2.31
N THR A 91 10.03 24.94 3.38
CA THR A 91 9.65 23.60 3.83
C THR A 91 9.16 23.67 5.26
N SER A 92 8.10 22.94 5.60
CA SER A 92 7.50 22.92 6.93
C SER A 92 7.25 21.50 7.43
N GLN A 93 7.40 21.29 8.75
CA GLN A 93 7.13 20.02 9.42
C GLN A 93 6.41 20.25 10.75
N ASN A 94 5.41 19.42 11.05
CA ASN A 94 4.69 19.45 12.31
C ASN A 94 5.35 18.55 13.36
N LEU A 95 5.40 19.02 14.60
CA LEU A 95 5.93 18.34 15.77
C LEU A 95 4.86 18.28 16.86
N ILE A 96 4.72 17.13 17.52
CA ILE A 96 3.81 16.97 18.66
C ILE A 96 4.62 16.97 19.96
N VAL A 97 4.33 17.90 20.87
CA VAL A 97 4.94 17.98 22.20
C VAL A 97 3.92 17.51 23.24
N SER A 98 4.27 16.49 24.03
CA SER A 98 3.41 15.90 25.07
C SER A 98 4.01 16.05 26.47
N LEU A 99 3.20 15.92 27.51
CA LEU A 99 3.70 15.85 28.88
C LEU A 99 4.57 14.60 29.08
N PRO A 100 5.53 14.61 30.04
CA PRO A 100 6.24 13.42 30.45
C PRO A 100 5.22 12.36 30.90
N SER A 101 5.35 11.15 30.38
CA SER A 101 4.45 10.06 30.75
C SER A 101 4.71 9.72 32.22
N GLN A 102 3.76 10.00 33.12
CA GLN A 102 3.82 9.37 34.44
C GLN A 102 3.51 7.89 34.24
N VAL A 103 4.56 7.07 34.20
CA VAL A 103 4.44 5.60 34.18
C VAL A 103 3.76 5.21 35.48
N THR A 104 2.45 4.96 35.41
CA THR A 104 1.74 4.23 36.44
C THR A 104 1.89 2.76 36.06
N GLU A 105 2.62 2.02 36.89
CA GLU A 105 2.91 0.61 36.75
C GLU A 105 1.63 -0.19 37.04
N LEU A 106 0.74 -0.32 36.06
CA LEU A 106 -0.40 -1.23 36.09
C LEU A 106 -0.83 -1.56 34.65
N ASP A 107 -0.35 -2.68 34.14
CA ASP A 107 -1.09 -3.61 33.25
C ASP A 107 -0.12 -4.65 32.67
N GLN A 108 0.22 -5.62 33.52
CA GLN A 108 0.39 -7.01 33.09
C GLN A 108 -0.86 -7.75 33.58
N MET A 109 -1.83 -8.01 32.70
CA MET A 109 -2.72 -9.15 32.83
C MET A 109 -3.21 -9.58 31.44
N ASP A 110 -2.94 -10.84 31.13
CA ASP A 110 -3.30 -11.54 29.90
C ASP A 110 -4.82 -11.58 29.64
N PRO A 111 -5.23 -11.73 28.37
CA PRO A 111 -6.63 -11.92 28.00
C PRO A 111 -7.01 -13.40 28.07
N LEU A 112 -8.10 -13.73 28.75
CA LEU A 112 -8.77 -15.03 28.62
C LEU A 112 -10.27 -14.86 28.37
N SER A 113 -10.73 -15.79 27.55
CA SER A 113 -11.94 -15.89 26.74
C SER A 113 -13.16 -16.47 27.47
N ASP A 114 -14.31 -16.26 26.80
CA ASP A 114 -15.52 -17.10 26.72
C ASP A 114 -16.67 -16.99 27.77
N VAL A 115 -17.82 -16.43 27.30
CA VAL A 115 -19.15 -17.08 27.06
C VAL A 115 -19.74 -17.88 28.26
N ASP A 116 -20.95 -17.71 28.84
CA ASP A 116 -22.30 -17.24 28.39
C ASP A 116 -23.25 -17.11 29.64
N PRO A 117 -24.63 -17.08 29.57
CA PRO A 117 -25.44 -16.07 30.26
C PRO A 117 -26.44 -16.61 31.32
N LEU A 118 -27.31 -15.70 31.81
CA LEU A 118 -28.57 -15.86 32.59
C LEU A 118 -28.52 -15.53 34.09
N GLY A 119 -29.48 -14.71 34.54
CA GLY A 119 -30.18 -14.94 35.82
C GLY A 119 -30.33 -13.76 36.80
N GLU A 120 -31.46 -13.06 36.68
CA GLU A 120 -32.37 -12.59 37.76
C GLU A 120 -31.94 -11.63 38.91
N ASN A 121 -32.67 -10.52 38.96
CA ASN A 121 -33.37 -9.90 40.10
C ASN A 121 -32.75 -9.94 41.51
N THR A 122 -32.62 -8.77 42.14
CA THR A 122 -33.51 -8.37 43.25
C THR A 122 -33.33 -6.90 43.69
N THR A 123 -34.48 -6.37 44.10
CA THR A 123 -34.83 -5.09 44.73
C THR A 123 -34.10 -4.74 46.03
N GLY A 124 -34.00 -3.44 46.36
CA GLY A 124 -33.79 -3.03 47.76
C GLY A 124 -33.47 -1.56 48.03
N LEU A 125 -34.52 -0.73 48.10
CA LEU A 125 -34.80 0.32 49.10
C LEU A 125 -33.70 1.32 49.56
N ALA A 126 -34.02 2.60 49.39
CA ALA A 126 -33.44 3.79 50.04
C ALA A 126 -33.71 3.83 51.57
N PRO A 127 -33.14 4.77 52.37
CA PRO A 127 -33.63 6.17 52.38
C PRO A 127 -32.64 7.31 52.76
N ASN A 128 -32.98 8.50 52.27
CA ASN A 128 -32.93 9.88 52.83
C ASN A 128 -31.95 10.27 53.95
N ILE A 129 -31.20 11.37 53.70
CA ILE A 129 -31.04 12.61 54.50
C ILE A 129 -30.63 13.70 53.46
N GLY A 130 -31.22 14.89 53.25
CA GLY A 130 -31.90 15.85 54.11
C GLY A 130 -30.99 17.05 54.35
N LEU A 131 -31.23 18.22 53.73
CA LEU A 131 -31.16 19.55 54.38
C LEU A 131 -31.42 20.72 53.40
N GLU A 132 -32.23 21.64 53.90
CA GLU A 132 -32.86 22.80 53.29
C GLU A 132 -31.99 24.07 53.37
N SER A 133 -32.27 25.05 52.50
CA SER A 133 -32.56 26.46 52.84
C SER A 133 -33.05 27.17 51.56
N ASN A 134 -34.32 27.59 51.42
CA ASN A 134 -34.94 28.86 51.89
C ASN A 134 -34.04 30.09 51.61
N GLN A 135 -34.44 31.17 50.92
CA GLN A 135 -35.72 31.87 51.03
C GLN A 135 -35.87 33.03 50.00
N THR A 136 -37.11 33.22 49.51
CA THR A 136 -37.87 34.48 49.25
C THR A 136 -37.49 35.56 48.20
N THR A 137 -38.31 35.58 47.13
CA THR A 137 -39.21 36.65 46.61
C THR A 137 -38.74 38.10 46.43
N ASN A 138 -39.03 38.66 45.24
CA ASN A 138 -39.95 39.80 45.08
C ASN A 138 -40.50 39.90 43.65
N ASN A 139 -41.82 40.10 43.55
CA ASN A 139 -42.59 40.44 42.35
C ASN A 139 -42.43 41.93 42.01
N LEU A 140 -42.52 42.30 40.73
CA LEU A 140 -43.37 43.40 40.24
C LEU A 140 -43.45 43.38 38.70
N THR A 141 -44.67 43.60 38.21
CA THR A 141 -45.18 43.58 36.84
C THR A 141 -44.86 44.84 36.04
N ALA A 142 -44.62 44.71 34.72
CA ALA A 142 -45.39 45.34 33.62
C ALA A 142 -44.57 45.64 32.34
N GLU A 143 -45.23 45.41 31.21
CA GLU A 143 -45.09 46.07 29.89
C GLU A 143 -43.99 45.64 28.91
N SER A 144 -44.45 44.84 27.94
CA SER A 144 -44.14 44.85 26.50
C SER A 144 -42.98 45.73 26.02
N SER A 145 -41.85 45.09 25.76
CA SER A 145 -40.87 45.54 24.78
C SER A 145 -40.44 44.35 23.93
N THR A 146 -40.70 44.46 22.63
CA THR A 146 -40.15 43.72 21.49
C THR A 146 -38.91 42.86 21.81
N ARG A 147 -39.08 41.54 21.82
CA ARG A 147 -37.98 40.55 21.73
C ARG A 147 -37.29 40.71 20.38
N LEU A 148 -36.10 41.27 20.38
CA LEU A 148 -35.10 41.12 19.33
C LEU A 148 -33.79 40.70 20.02
N THR A 149 -33.25 39.57 19.54
CA THR A 149 -31.96 38.92 19.87
C THR A 149 -31.80 38.42 21.31
N SER A 150 -32.11 37.14 21.53
CA SER A 150 -31.55 36.35 22.64
C SER A 150 -30.04 36.17 22.41
N ASP A 151 -29.23 36.42 23.45
CA ASP A 151 -27.79 36.13 23.47
C ASP A 151 -27.57 34.60 23.54
N LEU A 152 -27.87 33.90 22.43
CA LEU A 152 -27.56 32.49 22.27
C LEU A 152 -26.04 32.31 22.32
N THR A 153 -25.57 31.59 23.34
CA THR A 153 -24.17 31.18 23.48
C THR A 153 -24.04 29.70 23.14
N PHE A 154 -22.95 29.33 22.47
CA PHE A 154 -22.68 27.94 22.14
C PHE A 154 -21.56 27.43 23.04
N ASP A 155 -21.89 26.46 23.88
CA ASP A 155 -20.93 25.77 24.74
C ASP A 155 -20.55 24.43 24.10
N TRP A 156 -19.26 24.09 24.21
CA TRP A 156 -18.72 22.86 23.64
C TRP A 156 -17.88 22.11 24.67
N ASP A 157 -18.44 21.02 25.20
CA ASP A 157 -17.78 20.17 26.21
C ASP A 157 -16.97 19.02 25.57
N GLY A 158 -16.28 19.32 24.48
CA GLY A 158 -15.40 18.37 23.78
C GLY A 158 -16.09 17.26 22.99
N ARG A 159 -17.35 16.90 23.29
CA ARG A 159 -18.16 15.91 22.55
C ARG A 159 -19.64 16.27 22.46
N GLU A 160 -20.06 17.33 23.12
CA GLU A 160 -21.44 17.78 23.19
C GLU A 160 -21.51 19.26 22.84
N LEU A 161 -22.28 19.59 21.81
CA LEU A 161 -22.62 20.95 21.41
C LEU A 161 -23.88 21.38 22.14
N LYS A 162 -23.84 22.47 22.88
CA LYS A 162 -25.03 23.02 23.55
C LYS A 162 -25.28 24.43 23.06
N ALA A 163 -26.53 24.73 22.72
CA ALA A 163 -27.00 26.11 22.67
C ALA A 163 -27.60 26.48 24.00
N VAL A 164 -27.10 27.57 24.59
CA VAL A 164 -27.47 28.05 25.91
C VAL A 164 -27.97 29.48 25.80
N ASP A 165 -29.17 29.73 26.33
CA ASP A 165 -29.71 31.07 26.56
C ASP A 165 -29.69 31.34 28.07
N GLY A 166 -28.72 32.14 28.51
CA GLY A 166 -28.41 32.34 29.93
C GLY A 166 -27.88 31.06 30.61
N GLN A 167 -28.72 30.40 31.41
CA GLN A 167 -28.40 29.11 32.06
C GLN A 167 -29.21 27.93 31.51
N ALA A 168 -30.15 28.18 30.60
CA ALA A 168 -31.01 27.15 30.05
C ALA A 168 -30.40 26.59 28.76
N THR A 169 -30.16 25.27 28.72
CA THR A 169 -29.83 24.56 27.49
C THR A 169 -31.09 24.45 26.63
N ILE A 170 -31.08 25.10 25.46
CA ILE A 170 -32.19 25.05 24.50
C ILE A 170 -32.16 23.71 23.76
N TRP A 171 -30.99 23.33 23.27
CA TRP A 171 -30.76 22.06 22.61
C TRP A 171 -29.32 21.59 22.82
N SER A 172 -29.12 20.28 22.59
CA SER A 172 -27.81 19.64 22.69
C SER A 172 -27.62 18.61 21.57
N LEU A 173 -26.40 18.50 21.04
CA LEU A 173 -25.98 17.46 20.10
C LEU A 173 -24.70 16.78 20.60
N SER A 174 -24.80 15.50 20.94
CA SER A 174 -23.65 14.68 21.34
C SER A 174 -23.09 13.87 20.16
N PHE A 175 -21.77 13.74 20.10
CA PHE A 175 -21.08 12.97 19.06
C PHE A 175 -20.18 11.91 19.71
N PRO A 176 -20.32 10.63 19.31
CA PRO A 176 -19.53 9.56 19.91
C PRO A 176 -18.05 9.68 19.53
N ALA A 177 -17.15 9.20 20.40
CA ALA A 177 -15.71 9.34 20.18
C ALA A 177 -15.21 8.81 18.81
N PRO A 178 -15.72 7.68 18.28
CA PRO A 178 -15.31 7.16 16.98
C PRO A 178 -15.88 7.91 15.77
N ALA A 179 -16.73 8.93 15.95
CA ALA A 179 -17.22 9.81 14.87
C ALA A 179 -16.14 10.76 14.31
N GLY A 180 -14.90 10.59 14.76
CA GLY A 180 -13.77 11.42 14.39
C GLY A 180 -13.48 12.52 15.40
N PRO A 181 -12.35 13.21 15.21
CA PRO A 181 -11.99 14.39 15.98
C PRO A 181 -12.93 15.54 15.61
N ILE A 182 -13.23 16.40 16.58
CA ILE A 182 -13.99 17.61 16.32
C ILE A 182 -13.04 18.71 15.87
N GLY A 183 -13.44 19.38 14.80
CA GLY A 183 -12.74 20.50 14.22
C GLY A 183 -13.21 21.85 14.78
N PRO A 184 -12.80 22.96 14.16
CA PRO A 184 -13.19 24.29 14.58
C PRO A 184 -14.69 24.55 14.36
N LEU A 185 -15.18 25.61 15.00
CA LEU A 185 -16.57 26.05 14.98
C LEU A 185 -16.64 27.54 14.65
N ILE A 186 -17.54 27.91 13.75
CA ILE A 186 -17.85 29.31 13.41
C ILE A 186 -19.35 29.53 13.59
N PHE A 187 -19.70 30.63 14.25
CA PHE A 187 -21.08 31.11 14.34
C PHE A 187 -21.24 32.37 13.51
N ASP A 188 -22.26 32.38 12.66
CA ASP A 188 -22.68 33.54 11.87
C ASP A 188 -24.19 33.66 11.97
N ASN A 189 -24.71 34.22 13.09
CA ASN A 189 -26.08 34.66 13.47
C ASN A 189 -27.34 33.95 12.89
N LYS A 190 -27.27 33.42 11.68
CA LYS A 190 -28.20 32.59 10.93
C LYS A 190 -27.80 31.10 10.87
N GLU A 191 -26.51 30.77 10.94
CA GLU A 191 -26.03 29.38 10.89
C GLU A 191 -24.83 29.13 11.80
N LEU A 192 -24.76 27.91 12.32
CA LEU A 192 -23.62 27.39 13.07
C LEU A 192 -22.88 26.35 12.22
N ILE A 193 -21.59 26.55 12.00
CA ILE A 193 -20.76 25.71 11.16
C ILE A 193 -19.76 24.96 12.03
N VAL A 194 -19.77 23.62 11.94
CA VAL A 194 -18.93 22.74 12.78
C VAL A 194 -18.21 21.72 11.93
N GLY A 195 -16.90 21.59 12.11
CA GLY A 195 -16.15 20.46 11.58
C GLY A 195 -16.26 19.23 12.49
N LEU A 196 -16.62 18.08 11.94
CA LEU A 196 -16.66 16.80 12.66
C LEU A 196 -16.04 15.70 11.81
N GLY A 197 -14.85 15.23 12.19
CA GLY A 197 -14.07 14.31 11.35
C GLY A 197 -13.85 14.93 9.98
N ASN A 198 -14.41 14.29 8.94
CA ASN A 198 -14.40 14.78 7.56
C ASN A 198 -15.73 15.40 7.12
N SER A 199 -16.68 15.59 8.04
CA SER A 199 -17.98 16.21 7.76
C SER A 199 -18.00 17.67 8.20
N LEU A 200 -18.38 18.56 7.30
CA LEU A 200 -18.75 19.93 7.64
C LEU A 200 -20.26 19.99 7.87
N LEU A 201 -20.67 20.34 9.09
CA LEU A 201 -22.07 20.45 9.47
C LEU A 201 -22.50 21.90 9.43
N ARG A 202 -23.66 22.17 8.83
CA ARG A 202 -24.39 23.44 8.97
C ARG A 202 -25.62 23.18 9.82
N ILE A 203 -25.66 23.83 10.98
CA ILE A 203 -26.64 23.59 12.04
C ILE A 203 -27.48 24.86 12.20
N ASN A 204 -28.80 24.68 12.30
CA ASN A 204 -29.72 25.74 12.67
C ASN A 204 -29.49 26.12 14.14
N PRO A 205 -29.12 27.37 14.44
CA PRO A 205 -28.83 27.78 15.82
C PRO A 205 -30.05 27.73 16.75
N ASP A 206 -31.28 27.79 16.22
CA ASP A 206 -32.50 27.88 17.03
C ASP A 206 -32.93 26.53 17.63
N ASP A 207 -32.81 25.45 16.86
CA ASP A 207 -33.32 24.11 17.23
C ASP A 207 -32.28 22.99 17.20
N GLY A 208 -31.05 23.28 16.75
CA GLY A 208 -29.97 22.30 16.66
C GLY A 208 -30.14 21.30 15.53
N THR A 209 -30.97 21.59 14.52
CA THR A 209 -31.14 20.73 13.36
C THR A 209 -29.98 20.87 12.38
N VAL A 210 -29.43 19.75 11.90
CA VAL A 210 -28.42 19.71 10.85
C VAL A 210 -29.12 19.91 9.52
N ILE A 211 -28.92 21.08 8.92
CA ILE A 211 -29.54 21.49 7.66
C ILE A 211 -28.81 20.82 6.49
N ARG A 212 -27.48 20.74 6.58
CA ARG A 212 -26.62 20.28 5.50
C ARG A 212 -25.34 19.66 6.05
N ARG A 213 -24.85 18.66 5.31
CA ARG A 213 -23.58 18.00 5.56
C ARG A 213 -22.78 17.92 4.27
N ASP A 214 -21.57 18.49 4.29
CA ASP A 214 -20.61 18.36 3.20
C ASP A 214 -19.48 17.43 3.65
N ILE A 215 -19.26 16.33 2.91
CA ILE A 215 -18.21 15.36 3.21
C ILE A 215 -16.94 15.73 2.45
N LEU A 216 -15.82 15.78 3.16
CA LEU A 216 -14.48 16.12 2.67
C LEU A 216 -13.54 14.90 2.69
N PRO A 217 -12.35 14.97 2.06
CA PRO A 217 -11.45 13.82 1.94
C PRO A 217 -10.92 13.26 3.25
N ASN A 218 -10.72 14.12 4.26
CA ASN A 218 -10.07 13.77 5.52
C ASN A 218 -10.47 14.77 6.62
N GLN A 219 -9.78 14.73 7.77
CA GLN A 219 -10.06 15.53 8.95
C GLN A 219 -10.04 17.04 8.66
N ILE A 220 -11.11 17.72 9.04
CA ILE A 220 -11.19 19.19 9.06
C ILE A 220 -10.35 19.72 10.22
N SER A 221 -9.37 20.56 9.93
CA SER A 221 -8.47 21.16 10.93
C SER A 221 -8.66 22.67 11.08
N GLU A 222 -9.09 23.37 10.04
CA GLU A 222 -9.34 24.81 10.06
C GLU A 222 -10.61 25.14 9.27
N ILE A 223 -11.36 26.14 9.73
CA ILE A 223 -12.50 26.73 9.04
C ILE A 223 -12.31 28.24 9.12
N VAL A 224 -12.34 28.91 7.97
CA VAL A 224 -12.21 30.36 7.85
C VAL A 224 -13.36 30.87 6.99
N LYS A 225 -14.14 31.80 7.52
CA LYS A 225 -15.24 32.41 6.77
C LYS A 225 -14.71 33.52 5.85
N GLU A 226 -15.04 33.46 4.57
CA GLU A 226 -14.71 34.48 3.58
C GLU A 226 -15.96 34.88 2.78
N GLY A 227 -16.58 36.00 3.17
CA GLY A 227 -17.84 36.46 2.58
C GLY A 227 -18.98 35.47 2.81
N ASP A 228 -19.58 34.99 1.70
CA ASP A 228 -20.66 33.98 1.68
C ASP A 228 -20.14 32.54 1.60
N SER A 229 -18.82 32.35 1.54
CA SER A 229 -18.16 31.04 1.43
C SER A 229 -17.32 30.76 2.67
N VAL A 230 -16.95 29.50 2.83
CA VAL A 230 -16.10 29.03 3.91
C VAL A 230 -14.90 28.31 3.30
N ILE A 231 -13.70 28.76 3.64
CA ILE A 231 -12.46 28.05 3.33
C ILE A 231 -12.21 27.05 4.44
N ILE A 232 -12.00 25.81 4.06
CA ILE A 232 -11.79 24.69 4.97
C ILE A 232 -10.42 24.11 4.70
N THR A 233 -9.59 24.03 5.74
CA THR A 233 -8.33 23.29 5.67
C THR A 233 -8.57 21.87 6.17
N VAL A 234 -8.21 20.89 5.34
CA VAL A 234 -8.24 19.47 5.64
C VAL A 234 -6.82 19.00 5.89
N THR A 235 -6.59 18.24 6.97
CA THR A 235 -5.29 17.65 7.30
C THR A 235 -5.31 16.16 7.04
N PHE A 236 -4.24 15.68 6.41
CA PHE A 236 -4.06 14.27 6.09
C PHE A 236 -3.07 13.61 7.04
N THR A 237 -3.11 12.27 7.11
CA THR A 237 -2.32 11.44 8.03
C THR A 237 -0.81 11.63 7.89
N ARG A 238 -0.34 12.11 6.73
CA ARG A 238 1.07 12.45 6.46
C ARG A 238 1.43 13.92 6.74
N GLY A 239 0.52 14.68 7.34
CA GLY A 239 0.75 16.06 7.79
C GLY A 239 0.63 17.14 6.72
N TYR A 240 0.38 16.79 5.46
CA TYR A 240 0.04 17.77 4.43
C TYR A 240 -1.41 18.25 4.59
N THR A 241 -1.72 19.42 4.03
CA THR A 241 -3.04 20.03 4.09
C THR A 241 -3.55 20.41 2.72
N GLU A 242 -4.86 20.42 2.55
CA GLU A 242 -5.56 20.87 1.34
C GLU A 242 -6.67 21.83 1.73
N GLN A 243 -6.97 22.80 0.87
CA GLN A 243 -8.02 23.80 1.10
C GLN A 243 -9.19 23.57 0.16
N PHE A 244 -10.40 23.67 0.73
CA PHE A 244 -11.66 23.53 0.01
C PHE A 244 -12.51 24.78 0.24
N THR A 245 -13.17 25.25 -0.81
CA THR A 245 -14.10 26.37 -0.74
C THR A 245 -15.52 25.82 -0.73
N VAL A 246 -16.23 26.01 0.37
CA VAL A 246 -17.61 25.56 0.53
C VAL A 246 -18.56 26.74 0.46
N SER A 247 -19.34 26.77 -0.61
CA SER A 247 -20.41 27.75 -0.84
C SER A 247 -21.76 27.21 -0.36
N LYS A 248 -22.83 28.00 -0.52
CA LYS A 248 -24.21 27.55 -0.29
C LYS A 248 -24.65 26.41 -1.22
N SER A 249 -23.97 26.25 -2.36
CA SER A 249 -24.24 25.15 -3.31
C SER A 249 -23.46 23.88 -2.95
N GLY A 250 -22.33 24.01 -2.28
CA GLY A 250 -21.52 22.92 -1.75
C GLY A 250 -20.04 23.17 -1.89
N VAL A 251 -19.27 22.09 -1.82
CA VAL A 251 -17.84 22.14 -2.11
C VAL A 251 -17.65 22.49 -3.59
N ASN A 252 -16.92 23.56 -3.85
CA ASN A 252 -16.70 24.04 -5.21
C ASN A 252 -15.73 23.14 -5.97
N GLU A 253 -14.76 22.57 -5.26
CA GLU A 253 -13.77 21.65 -5.79
C GLU A 253 -14.28 20.19 -5.80
N ILE A 254 -13.74 19.38 -6.70
CA ILE A 254 -14.04 17.94 -6.76
C ILE A 254 -13.37 17.24 -5.58
N VAL A 255 -14.16 16.82 -4.61
CA VAL A 255 -13.69 16.05 -3.44
C VAL A 255 -13.30 14.63 -3.86
N ARG A 256 -12.06 14.24 -3.54
CA ARG A 256 -11.49 12.91 -3.81
C ARG A 256 -11.04 12.30 -2.49
N PHE A 257 -11.48 11.08 -2.21
CA PHE A 257 -11.18 10.40 -0.96
C PHE A 257 -9.84 9.70 -1.00
N GLU A 258 -9.17 9.69 0.15
CA GLU A 258 -7.86 9.06 0.34
C GLU A 258 -7.97 7.56 0.62
N THR A 259 -6.83 6.90 0.82
CA THR A 259 -6.76 5.47 1.14
C THR A 259 -6.75 5.17 2.63
N ASP A 260 -6.80 6.19 3.49
CA ASP A 260 -6.87 5.98 4.94
C ASP A 260 -8.26 5.42 5.29
N PRO A 261 -8.37 4.26 5.96
CA PRO A 261 -9.66 3.67 6.31
C PRO A 261 -10.46 4.47 7.35
N LEU A 262 -9.82 5.33 8.15
CA LEU A 262 -10.48 6.02 9.27
C LEU A 262 -11.64 6.94 8.83
N PRO A 263 -11.48 7.87 7.86
CA PRO A 263 -12.56 8.73 7.40
C PRO A 263 -13.82 7.99 6.93
N PHE A 264 -13.67 6.81 6.33
CA PHE A 264 -14.79 5.97 5.84
C PHE A 264 -15.63 5.33 6.96
N SER A 265 -15.25 5.52 8.22
CA SER A 265 -15.94 4.97 9.39
C SER A 265 -16.62 6.02 10.26
N TRP A 266 -16.24 7.29 10.15
CA TRP A 266 -16.68 8.36 11.05
C TRP A 266 -18.19 8.61 10.99
N LEU A 267 -18.75 8.79 9.79
CA LEU A 267 -20.19 9.04 9.63
C LEU A 267 -21.06 7.87 10.15
N ARG A 268 -20.58 6.63 9.98
CA ARG A 268 -21.20 5.42 10.54
C ARG A 268 -21.16 5.40 12.05
N ALA A 269 -20.04 5.81 12.63
CA ALA A 269 -19.88 5.85 14.07
C ALA A 269 -20.82 6.85 14.73
N GLU A 270 -21.20 7.95 14.06
CA GLU A 270 -22.20 8.90 14.57
C GLU A 270 -23.55 8.26 14.87
N ALA A 271 -23.94 7.21 14.13
CA ALA A 271 -25.20 6.49 14.35
C ALA A 271 -25.15 5.49 15.52
N LYS A 272 -23.98 5.29 16.16
CA LYS A 272 -23.81 4.40 17.32
C LYS A 272 -24.14 5.12 18.64
N ILE A 273 -25.39 5.54 18.76
CA ILE A 273 -25.93 6.25 19.93
C ILE A 273 -27.17 5.54 20.47
N GLN A 274 -27.57 5.86 21.71
CA GLN A 274 -28.73 5.21 22.35
C GLN A 274 -30.07 5.72 21.80
N ASP A 275 -30.22 7.04 21.66
CA ASP A 275 -31.47 7.67 21.21
C ASP A 275 -31.40 8.07 19.72
N ILE A 276 -31.56 7.06 18.87
CA ILE A 276 -31.45 7.23 17.41
C ILE A 276 -32.62 8.04 16.85
N GLU A 277 -33.82 7.89 17.41
CA GLU A 277 -35.03 8.54 16.88
C GLU A 277 -35.00 10.05 17.08
N ASP A 278 -34.65 10.51 18.28
CA ASP A 278 -34.53 11.94 18.53
C ASP A 278 -33.34 12.54 17.79
N ARG A 279 -32.27 11.76 17.60
CA ARG A 279 -31.17 12.19 16.73
C ARG A 279 -31.59 12.31 15.27
N MET A 280 -32.36 11.38 14.74
CA MET A 280 -32.82 11.41 13.35
C MET A 280 -33.73 12.62 13.08
N LYS A 281 -34.53 13.05 14.06
CA LYS A 281 -35.32 14.30 13.96
C LYS A 281 -34.42 15.54 13.85
N ARG A 282 -33.22 15.50 14.44
CA ARG A 282 -32.26 16.62 14.42
C ARG A 282 -31.26 16.52 13.28
N ASP A 283 -30.93 15.34 12.78
CA ASP A 283 -29.97 15.13 11.71
C ASP A 283 -30.50 14.13 10.69
N THR A 284 -31.30 14.60 9.74
CA THR A 284 -31.81 13.77 8.64
C THR A 284 -30.75 13.53 7.56
N THR A 285 -29.60 14.21 7.64
CA THR A 285 -28.54 14.18 6.62
C THR A 285 -27.59 12.99 6.79
N ASN A 286 -27.58 12.34 7.95
CA ASN A 286 -26.77 11.15 8.17
C ASN A 286 -27.52 9.87 7.74
N PRO A 287 -27.13 9.21 6.64
CA PRO A 287 -27.82 8.03 6.13
C PRO A 287 -27.80 6.86 7.11
N TRP A 288 -26.81 6.80 7.99
CA TRP A 288 -26.65 5.69 8.92
C TRP A 288 -27.61 5.72 10.10
N LEU A 289 -28.23 6.87 10.40
CA LEU A 289 -29.31 6.95 11.39
C LEU A 289 -30.56 6.21 10.91
N HIS A 290 -30.88 6.33 9.61
CA HIS A 290 -31.98 5.58 8.99
C HIS A 290 -31.69 4.07 9.00
N ILE A 291 -30.46 3.68 8.67
CA ILE A 291 -30.02 2.27 8.72
C ILE A 291 -30.05 1.71 10.15
N ALA A 292 -29.73 2.51 11.16
CA ALA A 292 -29.77 2.04 12.54
C ALA A 292 -31.20 1.68 13.03
N LEU A 293 -32.25 2.20 12.38
CA LEU A 293 -33.66 1.89 12.66
C LEU A 293 -34.24 0.76 11.79
N ILE A 294 -33.44 0.11 10.95
CA ILE A 294 -33.91 -0.81 9.89
C ILE A 294 -34.58 -2.11 10.39
N ASN A 295 -34.38 -2.46 11.66
CA ASN A 295 -34.98 -3.65 12.29
C ASN A 295 -36.49 -3.53 12.54
N ARG A 296 -37.10 -2.40 12.15
CA ARG A 296 -38.56 -2.18 12.17
C ARG A 296 -39.32 -3.07 11.16
N PRO A 297 -40.67 -3.09 11.23
CA PRO A 297 -41.51 -3.83 10.29
C PRO A 297 -41.20 -3.50 8.81
N GLU A 298 -41.54 -4.41 7.91
CA GLU A 298 -41.13 -4.35 6.49
C GLU A 298 -41.56 -3.07 5.76
N SER A 299 -42.77 -2.55 6.03
CA SER A 299 -43.26 -1.29 5.45
C SER A 299 -42.37 -0.11 5.81
N ASP A 300 -41.90 -0.07 7.05
CA ASP A 300 -41.07 1.02 7.58
C ASP A 300 -39.63 0.83 7.12
N ARG A 301 -39.19 -0.42 6.99
CA ARG A 301 -37.84 -0.78 6.53
C ARG A 301 -37.54 -0.24 5.13
N ARG A 302 -38.47 -0.45 4.20
CA ARG A 302 -38.29 0.00 2.81
C ARG A 302 -38.17 1.52 2.74
N GLU A 303 -39.02 2.23 3.47
CA GLU A 303 -38.98 3.69 3.55
C GLU A 303 -37.67 4.19 4.17
N LEU A 304 -37.20 3.57 5.25
CA LEU A 304 -35.91 3.89 5.87
C LEU A 304 -34.74 3.68 4.91
N LEU A 305 -34.75 2.62 4.09
CA LEU A 305 -33.74 2.41 3.06
C LEU A 305 -33.79 3.48 1.96
N ILE A 306 -34.99 3.90 1.55
CA ILE A 306 -35.14 5.00 0.58
C ILE A 306 -34.53 6.29 1.14
N GLN A 307 -34.85 6.63 2.39
CA GLN A 307 -34.33 7.81 3.07
C GLN A 307 -32.81 7.74 3.30
N ALA A 308 -32.27 6.55 3.61
CA ALA A 308 -30.83 6.32 3.70
C ALA A 308 -30.13 6.57 2.36
N ILE A 309 -30.70 6.08 1.24
CA ILE A 309 -30.15 6.29 -0.10
C ILE A 309 -30.19 7.77 -0.49
N GLU A 310 -31.27 8.48 -0.14
CA GLU A 310 -31.47 9.89 -0.50
C GLU A 310 -30.60 10.85 0.32
N SER A 311 -30.22 10.48 1.55
CA SER A 311 -29.32 11.25 2.40
C SER A 311 -27.83 10.95 2.17
N ALA A 312 -27.50 9.82 1.56
CA ALA A 312 -26.11 9.45 1.28
C ALA A 312 -25.54 10.21 0.06
N THR A 313 -24.37 10.83 0.24
CA THR A 313 -23.72 11.68 -0.78
C THR A 313 -22.40 11.12 -1.31
N THR A 314 -21.92 9.99 -0.77
CA THR A 314 -20.63 9.40 -1.12
C THR A 314 -20.82 8.00 -1.69
N PHE A 315 -20.02 7.64 -2.69
CA PHE A 315 -20.09 6.32 -3.31
C PHE A 315 -19.87 5.17 -2.32
N TYR A 316 -18.99 5.35 -1.33
CA TYR A 316 -18.66 4.29 -0.37
C TYR A 316 -19.77 4.08 0.67
N ASP A 317 -20.54 5.11 1.03
CA ASP A 317 -21.71 4.95 1.89
C ASP A 317 -22.86 4.33 1.10
N LEU A 318 -23.12 4.82 -0.12
CA LEU A 318 -24.13 4.27 -1.03
C LEU A 318 -23.89 2.79 -1.35
N ALA A 319 -22.65 2.38 -1.62
CA ALA A 319 -22.30 0.99 -1.88
C ALA A 319 -22.53 0.09 -0.64
N LYS A 320 -22.24 0.59 0.58
CA LYS A 320 -22.57 -0.14 1.81
C LYS A 320 -24.07 -0.22 2.05
N ILE A 321 -24.84 0.83 1.75
CA ILE A 321 -26.30 0.82 1.84
C ILE A 321 -26.89 -0.17 0.85
N ALA A 322 -26.32 -0.28 -0.36
CA ALA A 322 -26.74 -1.28 -1.34
C ALA A 322 -26.58 -2.71 -0.81
N ARG A 323 -25.50 -2.99 -0.06
CA ARG A 323 -25.32 -4.26 0.62
C ARG A 323 -26.41 -4.51 1.66
N VAL A 324 -26.75 -3.52 2.48
CA VAL A 324 -27.85 -3.64 3.45
C VAL A 324 -29.19 -3.89 2.73
N ALA A 325 -29.44 -3.23 1.60
CA ALA A 325 -30.62 -3.49 0.78
C ALA A 325 -30.65 -4.94 0.25
N ASN A 326 -29.51 -5.49 -0.16
CA ASN A 326 -29.39 -6.90 -0.57
C ASN A 326 -29.72 -7.86 0.59
N GLU A 327 -29.21 -7.60 1.80
CA GLU A 327 -29.46 -8.42 3.00
C GLU A 327 -30.96 -8.52 3.34
N PHE A 328 -31.74 -7.49 2.97
CA PHE A 328 -33.19 -7.46 3.12
C PHE A 328 -33.98 -7.79 1.84
N ASN A 329 -33.33 -8.36 0.83
CA ASN A 329 -33.92 -8.72 -0.47
C ASN A 329 -34.62 -7.55 -1.21
N GLN A 330 -34.16 -6.32 -1.01
CA GLN A 330 -34.66 -5.11 -1.69
C GLN A 330 -33.80 -4.83 -2.95
N HIS A 331 -33.87 -5.71 -3.94
CA HIS A 331 -32.99 -5.67 -5.12
C HIS A 331 -33.11 -4.38 -5.94
N ASP A 332 -34.29 -3.76 -5.99
CA ASP A 332 -34.51 -2.49 -6.68
C ASP A 332 -33.81 -1.31 -5.97
N LEU A 333 -33.78 -1.33 -4.63
CA LEU A 333 -33.07 -0.33 -3.83
C LEU A 333 -31.55 -0.56 -3.85
N LEU A 334 -31.09 -1.81 -3.88
CA LEU A 334 -29.70 -2.16 -4.18
C LEU A 334 -29.28 -1.52 -5.50
N ASP A 335 -30.07 -1.73 -6.55
CA ASP A 335 -29.75 -1.20 -7.87
C ASP A 335 -29.74 0.33 -7.90
N LYS A 336 -30.70 0.99 -7.23
CA LYS A 336 -30.73 2.45 -7.07
C LYS A 336 -29.46 2.96 -6.35
N ALA A 337 -29.10 2.34 -5.22
CA ALA A 337 -27.96 2.72 -4.41
C ALA A 337 -26.63 2.52 -5.15
N MET A 338 -26.41 1.36 -5.78
CA MET A 338 -25.21 1.09 -6.57
C MET A 338 -25.09 2.02 -7.77
N ASN A 339 -26.19 2.31 -8.47
CA ASN A 339 -26.15 3.24 -9.58
C ASN A 339 -25.71 4.64 -9.12
N LEU A 340 -26.29 5.16 -8.04
CA LEU A 340 -25.89 6.46 -7.47
C LEU A 340 -24.43 6.44 -7.00
N ALA A 341 -23.98 5.32 -6.40
CA ALA A 341 -22.59 5.16 -6.01
C ALA A 341 -21.64 5.28 -7.21
N LEU A 342 -21.94 4.60 -8.32
CA LEU A 342 -21.09 4.65 -9.51
C LEU A 342 -21.16 5.99 -10.25
N VAL A 343 -22.30 6.70 -10.20
CA VAL A 343 -22.40 8.08 -10.67
C VAL A 343 -21.47 9.00 -9.87
N ASP A 344 -21.50 8.93 -8.54
CA ASP A 344 -20.62 9.72 -7.66
C ASP A 344 -19.14 9.37 -7.90
N PHE A 345 -18.81 8.08 -7.95
CA PHE A 345 -17.46 7.58 -8.26
C PHE A 345 -16.94 8.12 -9.61
N ALA A 346 -17.75 8.04 -10.67
CA ALA A 346 -17.40 8.55 -12.00
C ALA A 346 -17.23 10.07 -12.01
N THR A 347 -18.13 10.81 -11.34
CA THR A 347 -18.15 12.28 -11.26
C THR A 347 -16.94 12.83 -10.53
N ARG A 348 -16.44 12.11 -9.52
CA ARG A 348 -15.20 12.44 -8.80
C ARG A 348 -13.92 12.13 -9.59
N GLY A 349 -14.05 11.59 -10.80
CA GLY A 349 -12.91 11.26 -11.66
C GLY A 349 -12.22 9.95 -11.29
N TYR A 350 -12.92 9.01 -10.64
CA TYR A 350 -12.41 7.66 -10.46
C TYR A 350 -12.63 6.80 -11.71
N ASP A 351 -11.78 5.80 -11.89
CA ASP A 351 -11.83 4.80 -12.96
C ASP A 351 -11.59 3.41 -12.35
N PRO A 352 -12.47 2.43 -12.58
CA PRO A 352 -12.27 1.07 -12.06
C PRO A 352 -10.96 0.42 -12.50
N ARG A 353 -10.37 0.85 -13.63
CA ARG A 353 -9.07 0.35 -14.12
C ARG A 353 -7.90 0.74 -13.21
N LEU A 354 -8.08 1.78 -12.41
CA LEU A 354 -7.09 2.23 -11.43
C LEU A 354 -7.36 1.70 -10.03
N LEU A 355 -8.50 1.04 -9.80
CA LEU A 355 -8.84 0.43 -8.51
C LEU A 355 -8.32 -1.00 -8.51
N THR A 356 -7.01 -1.15 -8.38
CA THR A 356 -6.35 -2.47 -8.44
C THR A 356 -5.99 -2.98 -7.04
N ASP A 357 -6.19 -2.18 -6.00
CA ASP A 357 -5.97 -2.59 -4.62
C ASP A 357 -7.22 -3.26 -4.05
N ILE A 358 -7.12 -4.55 -3.71
CA ILE A 358 -8.24 -5.37 -3.23
C ILE A 358 -8.76 -4.83 -1.89
N GLU A 359 -7.89 -4.32 -1.02
CA GLU A 359 -8.30 -3.77 0.27
C GLU A 359 -9.18 -2.52 0.08
N LEU A 360 -8.93 -1.75 -0.98
CA LEU A 360 -9.73 -0.57 -1.30
C LEU A 360 -11.09 -0.94 -1.89
N HIS A 361 -11.20 -2.04 -2.65
CA HIS A 361 -12.51 -2.58 -3.04
C HIS A 361 -13.38 -2.88 -1.81
N GLU A 362 -12.79 -3.49 -0.78
CA GLU A 362 -13.50 -3.78 0.47
C GLU A 362 -13.82 -2.50 1.25
N LEU A 363 -12.88 -1.55 1.34
CA LEU A 363 -13.08 -0.27 2.03
C LEU A 363 -14.24 0.53 1.42
N TYR A 364 -14.31 0.55 0.08
CA TYR A 364 -15.36 1.18 -0.71
C TYR A 364 -16.66 0.38 -0.74
N ALA A 365 -16.66 -0.84 -0.19
CA ALA A 365 -17.76 -1.80 -0.21
C ALA A 365 -18.29 -2.08 -1.62
N PHE A 366 -17.38 -2.13 -2.58
CA PHE A 366 -17.70 -2.53 -3.94
C PHE A 366 -18.03 -4.04 -4.01
N PRO A 367 -18.80 -4.45 -5.02
CA PRO A 367 -19.53 -5.73 -5.02
C PRO A 367 -18.64 -6.98 -5.07
N MET A 368 -17.33 -6.85 -5.27
CA MET A 368 -16.40 -7.96 -5.47
C MET A 368 -16.42 -8.97 -4.31
N GLN A 369 -16.28 -8.47 -3.09
CA GLN A 369 -16.24 -9.30 -1.88
C GLN A 369 -17.58 -10.00 -1.66
N TYR A 370 -18.68 -9.27 -1.83
CA TYR A 370 -20.03 -9.82 -1.64
C TYR A 370 -20.36 -10.88 -2.68
N PHE A 371 -20.01 -10.63 -3.94
CA PHE A 371 -20.16 -11.62 -5.00
C PHE A 371 -19.33 -12.88 -4.73
N ARG A 372 -18.06 -12.74 -4.31
CA ARG A 372 -17.22 -13.88 -3.89
C ARG A 372 -17.91 -14.67 -2.79
N THR A 373 -18.35 -14.00 -1.72
CA THR A 373 -19.01 -14.67 -0.59
C THR A 373 -20.28 -15.40 -1.02
N SER A 374 -21.12 -14.80 -1.89
CA SER A 374 -22.32 -15.47 -2.43
C SER A 374 -21.99 -16.72 -3.24
N LEU A 375 -20.90 -16.69 -4.01
CA LEU A 375 -20.43 -17.88 -4.75
C LEU A 375 -19.87 -18.97 -3.84
N GLU A 376 -19.20 -18.59 -2.75
CA GLU A 376 -18.65 -19.53 -1.77
C GLU A 376 -19.75 -20.20 -0.93
N THR A 377 -20.81 -19.47 -0.59
CA THR A 377 -21.97 -20.00 0.13
C THR A 377 -22.97 -20.72 -0.78
N GLY A 378 -22.83 -20.59 -2.10
CA GLY A 378 -23.77 -21.15 -3.08
C GLY A 378 -25.11 -20.39 -3.16
N ASP A 379 -25.17 -19.16 -2.63
CA ASP A 379 -26.35 -18.29 -2.73
C ASP A 379 -26.41 -17.61 -4.10
N LEU A 380 -26.98 -18.32 -5.07
CA LEU A 380 -27.14 -17.82 -6.44
C LEU A 380 -28.04 -16.59 -6.52
N ASN A 381 -29.02 -16.41 -5.64
CA ASN A 381 -29.90 -15.23 -5.69
C ASN A 381 -29.14 -13.95 -5.34
N SER A 382 -28.29 -14.02 -4.30
CA SER A 382 -27.40 -12.91 -3.96
C SER A 382 -26.34 -12.71 -5.04
N ALA A 383 -25.78 -13.78 -5.62
CA ALA A 383 -24.81 -13.67 -6.71
C ALA A 383 -25.41 -12.99 -7.96
N ASP A 384 -26.65 -13.31 -8.33
CA ASP A 384 -27.40 -12.68 -9.42
C ASP A 384 -27.58 -11.18 -9.20
N SER A 385 -27.74 -10.75 -7.94
CA SER A 385 -27.91 -9.34 -7.58
C SER A 385 -26.62 -8.54 -7.75
N TRP A 386 -25.45 -9.17 -7.55
CA TRP A 386 -24.15 -8.49 -7.62
C TRP A 386 -23.46 -8.58 -8.98
N VAL A 387 -23.73 -9.62 -9.77
CA VAL A 387 -22.94 -9.94 -10.98
C VAL A 387 -22.89 -8.78 -11.98
N LYS A 388 -24.00 -8.05 -12.16
CA LYS A 388 -24.07 -6.87 -13.04
C LYS A 388 -23.08 -5.79 -12.59
N TRP A 389 -23.01 -5.51 -11.30
CA TRP A 389 -22.15 -4.48 -10.72
C TRP A 389 -20.68 -4.90 -10.74
N VAL A 390 -20.40 -6.18 -10.50
CA VAL A 390 -19.06 -6.77 -10.67
C VAL A 390 -18.60 -6.64 -12.11
N HIS A 391 -19.47 -6.93 -13.08
CA HIS A 391 -19.14 -6.79 -14.50
C HIS A 391 -18.89 -5.34 -14.90
N LEU A 392 -19.70 -4.39 -14.44
CA LEU A 392 -19.48 -2.96 -14.69
C LEU A 392 -18.10 -2.50 -14.19
N LEU A 393 -17.67 -2.98 -13.04
CA LEU A 393 -16.38 -2.63 -12.42
C LEU A 393 -15.22 -3.53 -12.83
N SER A 394 -15.48 -4.56 -13.65
CA SER A 394 -14.46 -5.55 -14.01
C SER A 394 -13.46 -4.99 -15.01
N THR A 395 -12.18 -5.28 -14.78
CA THR A 395 -11.08 -4.77 -15.60
C THR A 395 -10.02 -5.84 -15.79
N PRO A 396 -9.23 -5.77 -16.88
CA PRO A 396 -8.10 -6.69 -17.09
C PRO A 396 -7.04 -6.62 -15.97
N GLU A 397 -6.97 -5.50 -15.25
CA GLU A 397 -6.00 -5.25 -14.17
C GLU A 397 -6.37 -5.98 -12.86
N VAL A 398 -7.61 -6.44 -12.72
CA VAL A 398 -8.08 -7.22 -11.56
C VAL A 398 -8.52 -8.62 -12.06
N PRO A 399 -7.57 -9.55 -12.28
CA PRO A 399 -7.85 -10.83 -12.93
C PRO A 399 -8.80 -11.74 -12.13
N GLU A 400 -8.96 -11.50 -10.82
CA GLU A 400 -9.88 -12.20 -9.94
C GLU A 400 -11.33 -12.07 -10.42
N THR A 401 -11.70 -10.90 -10.97
CA THR A 401 -13.05 -10.63 -11.48
C THR A 401 -13.47 -11.66 -12.52
N ARG A 402 -12.58 -11.97 -13.46
CA ARG A 402 -12.77 -12.98 -14.50
C ARG A 402 -12.98 -14.37 -13.90
N ASN A 403 -12.19 -14.73 -12.89
CA ASN A 403 -12.30 -16.05 -12.25
C ASN A 403 -13.65 -16.19 -11.52
N TYR A 404 -14.11 -15.14 -10.84
CA TYR A 404 -15.43 -15.15 -10.20
C TYR A 404 -16.57 -15.25 -11.21
N LEU A 405 -16.52 -14.52 -12.33
CA LEU A 405 -17.53 -14.63 -13.38
C LEU A 405 -17.55 -16.03 -14.03
N LEU A 406 -16.39 -16.66 -14.21
CA LEU A 406 -16.32 -18.05 -14.70
C LEU A 406 -16.86 -19.06 -13.68
N ASN A 407 -16.59 -18.88 -12.39
CA ASN A 407 -17.15 -19.70 -11.32
C ASN A 407 -18.67 -19.57 -11.27
N TYR A 408 -19.18 -18.34 -11.31
CA TYR A 408 -20.62 -18.07 -11.38
C TYR A 408 -21.27 -18.72 -12.60
N ALA A 409 -20.68 -18.60 -13.79
CA ALA A 409 -21.16 -19.31 -14.98
C ALA A 409 -21.19 -20.84 -14.81
N ALA A 410 -20.21 -21.42 -14.11
CA ALA A 410 -20.19 -22.85 -13.80
C ALA A 410 -21.33 -23.23 -12.83
N GLN A 411 -21.59 -22.42 -11.80
CA GLN A 411 -22.69 -22.64 -10.86
C GLN A 411 -24.06 -22.50 -11.53
N LEU A 412 -24.26 -21.48 -12.38
CA LEU A 412 -25.48 -21.33 -13.20
C LEU A 412 -25.75 -22.57 -14.06
N ARG A 413 -24.71 -23.13 -14.69
CA ARG A 413 -24.81 -24.38 -15.46
C ARG A 413 -25.23 -25.56 -14.58
N SER A 414 -24.65 -25.67 -13.38
CA SER A 414 -25.02 -26.73 -12.43
C SER A 414 -26.47 -26.60 -11.96
N ALA A 415 -27.01 -25.39 -11.91
CA ALA A 415 -28.40 -25.09 -11.59
C ALA A 415 -29.37 -25.19 -12.79
N GLY A 416 -28.89 -25.58 -13.98
CA GLY A 416 -29.71 -25.72 -15.20
C GLY A 416 -29.94 -24.44 -15.99
N ARG A 417 -29.34 -23.30 -15.60
CA ARG A 417 -29.44 -21.99 -16.28
C ARG A 417 -28.38 -21.83 -17.36
N ASN A 418 -28.45 -22.67 -18.40
CA ASN A 418 -27.40 -22.81 -19.41
C ASN A 418 -27.17 -21.54 -20.26
N ASP A 419 -28.23 -20.84 -20.65
CA ASP A 419 -28.11 -19.66 -21.52
C ASP A 419 -27.43 -18.50 -20.79
N GLU A 420 -27.77 -18.28 -19.52
CA GLU A 420 -27.14 -17.28 -18.66
C GLU A 420 -25.68 -17.65 -18.37
N ALA A 421 -25.39 -18.93 -18.15
CA ALA A 421 -24.02 -19.42 -18.00
C ALA A 421 -23.17 -19.12 -19.25
N LEU A 422 -23.74 -19.25 -20.45
CA LEU A 422 -23.04 -18.93 -21.71
C LEU A 422 -22.79 -17.42 -21.83
N LEU A 423 -23.78 -16.58 -21.49
CA LEU A 423 -23.62 -15.13 -21.47
C LEU A 423 -22.47 -14.70 -20.56
N TRP A 424 -22.48 -15.13 -19.30
CA TRP A 424 -21.44 -14.74 -18.33
C TRP A 424 -20.08 -15.34 -18.65
N GLN A 425 -20.03 -16.53 -19.26
CA GLN A 425 -18.80 -17.07 -19.80
C GLN A 425 -18.25 -16.24 -20.97
N SER A 426 -19.10 -15.66 -21.81
CA SER A 426 -18.68 -14.74 -22.87
C SER A 426 -18.12 -13.45 -22.28
N ASN A 427 -18.88 -12.81 -21.38
CA ASN A 427 -18.45 -11.58 -20.70
C ASN A 427 -17.09 -11.77 -20.00
N ALA A 428 -16.90 -12.90 -19.30
CA ALA A 428 -15.62 -13.21 -18.65
C ALA A 428 -14.45 -13.43 -19.64
N ARG A 429 -14.73 -13.83 -20.88
CA ARG A 429 -13.70 -13.95 -21.94
C ARG A 429 -13.38 -12.60 -22.58
N GLU A 430 -14.35 -11.69 -22.61
CA GLU A 430 -14.19 -10.33 -23.16
C GLU A 430 -13.34 -9.42 -22.27
N LEU A 431 -13.24 -9.69 -20.97
CA LEU A 431 -12.32 -9.01 -20.03
C LEU A 431 -10.82 -9.20 -20.33
N GLY A 432 -10.50 -9.74 -21.51
CA GLY A 432 -9.16 -9.79 -22.06
C GLY A 432 -8.32 -10.92 -21.49
N ARG A 433 -7.27 -11.27 -22.24
CA ARG A 433 -6.13 -11.99 -21.69
C ARG A 433 -5.11 -10.93 -21.27
N PRO A 434 -4.47 -11.06 -20.10
CA PRO A 434 -3.36 -10.18 -19.75
C PRO A 434 -2.34 -10.19 -20.89
N SER A 435 -1.79 -9.03 -21.22
CA SER A 435 -0.75 -8.93 -22.25
C SER A 435 0.42 -9.85 -21.88
N LEU A 436 1.11 -10.41 -22.88
CA LEU A 436 2.28 -11.26 -22.63
C LEU A 436 3.35 -10.53 -21.79
N ALA A 437 3.50 -9.22 -21.99
CA ALA A 437 4.40 -8.38 -21.21
C ALA A 437 3.98 -8.30 -19.74
N ALA A 438 2.71 -8.01 -19.46
CA ALA A 438 2.18 -8.00 -18.09
C ALA A 438 2.28 -9.39 -17.42
N GLY A 439 2.04 -10.46 -18.19
CA GLY A 439 2.19 -11.84 -17.71
C GLY A 439 3.63 -12.17 -17.30
N LEU A 440 4.62 -11.74 -18.09
CA LEU A 440 6.04 -11.91 -17.74
C LEU A 440 6.42 -11.09 -16.50
N ASP A 441 6.00 -9.83 -16.43
CA ASP A 441 6.31 -8.98 -15.29
C ASP A 441 5.69 -9.52 -14.00
N ASN A 442 4.45 -10.03 -14.05
CA ASN A 442 3.82 -10.71 -12.91
C ASN A 442 4.59 -11.98 -12.52
N ALA A 443 5.09 -12.75 -13.49
CA ALA A 443 5.92 -13.92 -13.19
C ALA A 443 7.26 -13.53 -12.54
N PHE A 444 7.91 -12.45 -13.00
CA PHE A 444 9.13 -11.94 -12.39
C PHE A 444 8.89 -11.25 -11.04
N LEU A 445 7.74 -10.62 -10.83
CA LEU A 445 7.33 -10.09 -9.53
C LEU A 445 7.12 -11.23 -8.54
N ALA A 446 6.40 -12.28 -8.93
CA ALA A 446 6.22 -13.46 -8.10
C ALA A 446 7.57 -14.12 -7.77
N LEU A 447 8.47 -14.24 -8.75
CA LEU A 447 9.82 -14.74 -8.53
C LEU A 447 10.65 -13.81 -7.63
N GLY A 448 10.49 -12.49 -7.76
CA GLY A 448 11.17 -11.50 -6.94
C GLY A 448 10.69 -11.52 -5.49
N ARG A 449 9.37 -11.61 -5.24
CA ARG A 449 8.80 -11.75 -3.88
C ARG A 449 9.30 -12.98 -3.15
N THR A 450 9.44 -14.10 -3.87
CA THR A 450 10.09 -15.31 -3.35
C THR A 450 11.62 -15.25 -3.39
N GLY A 451 12.19 -14.17 -3.91
CA GLY A 451 13.59 -14.06 -4.31
C GLY A 451 14.56 -14.09 -3.13
N TRP A 452 14.20 -13.52 -1.97
CA TRP A 452 15.04 -13.59 -0.77
C TRP A 452 15.11 -15.00 -0.20
N LEU A 453 13.97 -15.69 -0.15
CA LEU A 453 13.88 -17.10 0.23
C LEU A 453 14.69 -17.97 -0.73
N ALA A 454 14.49 -17.79 -2.04
CA ALA A 454 15.21 -18.50 -3.08
C ALA A 454 16.72 -18.22 -3.02
N ALA A 455 17.14 -16.97 -2.79
CA ALA A 455 18.54 -16.61 -2.62
C ALA A 455 19.16 -17.29 -1.38
N GLY A 456 18.43 -17.34 -0.27
CA GLY A 456 18.82 -18.07 0.95
C GLY A 456 18.96 -19.58 0.71
N ALA A 457 18.01 -20.19 0.03
CA ALA A 457 18.05 -21.61 -0.36
C ALA A 457 19.24 -21.92 -1.28
N VAL A 458 19.49 -21.09 -2.29
CA VAL A 458 20.65 -21.27 -3.18
C VAL A 458 21.95 -21.02 -2.41
N PHE A 459 21.98 -20.11 -1.44
CA PHE A 459 23.14 -19.91 -0.56
C PHE A 459 23.43 -21.16 0.29
N ILE A 460 22.39 -21.77 0.89
CA ILE A 460 22.51 -23.05 1.61
C ILE A 460 23.01 -24.15 0.67
N SER A 461 22.52 -24.18 -0.58
CA SER A 461 23.00 -25.09 -1.62
C SER A 461 24.51 -24.91 -1.88
N ILE A 462 24.98 -23.67 -1.99
CA ILE A 462 26.40 -23.35 -2.17
C ILE A 462 27.23 -23.83 -0.98
N LEU A 463 26.80 -23.53 0.25
CA LEU A 463 27.52 -23.96 1.46
C LEU A 463 27.63 -25.48 1.53
N THR A 464 26.54 -26.16 1.19
CA THR A 464 26.47 -27.62 1.29
C THR A 464 27.26 -28.29 0.16
N LEU A 465 27.21 -27.74 -1.05
CA LEU A 465 28.06 -28.14 -2.16
C LEU A 465 29.54 -27.93 -1.80
N HIS A 466 29.90 -26.77 -1.28
CA HIS A 466 31.27 -26.44 -0.88
C HIS A 466 31.78 -27.42 0.19
N LEU A 467 30.97 -27.70 1.22
CA LEU A 467 31.27 -28.66 2.28
C LEU A 467 31.48 -30.07 1.70
N THR A 468 30.57 -30.51 0.82
CA THR A 468 30.65 -31.82 0.15
C THR A 468 31.94 -31.94 -0.65
N LEU A 469 32.28 -30.91 -1.44
CA LEU A 469 33.51 -30.90 -2.24
C LEU A 469 34.77 -30.83 -1.36
N MET A 470 34.71 -30.12 -0.23
CA MET A 470 35.81 -30.13 0.75
C MET A 470 36.07 -31.55 1.26
N PHE A 471 35.02 -32.30 1.61
CA PHE A 471 35.15 -33.70 2.04
C PHE A 471 35.61 -34.63 0.91
N LYS A 472 35.11 -34.44 -0.31
CA LYS A 472 35.53 -35.19 -1.51
C LYS A 472 37.04 -35.08 -1.74
N TYR A 473 37.61 -33.88 -1.59
CA TYR A 473 39.04 -33.65 -1.84
C TYR A 473 39.91 -33.73 -0.57
N TRP A 474 39.34 -34.08 0.59
CA TRP A 474 40.02 -34.05 1.89
C TRP A 474 41.31 -34.90 1.93
N GLY A 475 41.28 -36.10 1.34
CA GLY A 475 42.44 -36.98 1.27
C GLY A 475 43.59 -36.36 0.47
N SER A 476 43.29 -35.80 -0.70
CA SER A 476 44.27 -35.13 -1.57
C SER A 476 44.87 -33.88 -0.90
N GLN A 477 44.05 -33.11 -0.18
CA GLN A 477 44.51 -31.96 0.60
C GLN A 477 45.42 -32.38 1.75
N THR A 478 45.07 -33.45 2.47
CA THR A 478 45.86 -33.95 3.60
C THR A 478 47.26 -34.39 3.16
N ILE A 479 47.37 -35.06 2.01
CA ILE A 479 48.66 -35.46 1.43
C ILE A 479 49.48 -34.22 1.06
N MET A 480 48.88 -33.22 0.40
CA MET A 480 49.59 -31.98 0.04
C MET A 480 50.03 -31.19 1.28
N LEU A 481 49.19 -31.08 2.31
CA LEU A 481 49.54 -30.39 3.56
C LEU A 481 50.70 -31.08 4.28
N ARG A 482 50.68 -32.41 4.36
CA ARG A 482 51.80 -33.19 4.90
C ARG A 482 53.08 -32.98 4.10
N ASN A 483 52.99 -32.95 2.77
CA ASN A 483 54.15 -32.69 1.90
C ASN A 483 54.70 -31.27 2.08
N ASN A 484 53.82 -30.27 2.23
CA ASN A 484 54.24 -28.88 2.50
C ASN A 484 54.88 -28.72 3.88
N GLN A 485 54.35 -29.40 4.91
CA GLN A 485 54.95 -29.44 6.24
C GLN A 485 56.34 -30.09 6.21
N LYS A 486 56.48 -31.23 5.52
CA LYS A 486 57.78 -31.89 5.31
C LYS A 486 58.76 -31.01 4.53
N ALA A 487 58.27 -30.14 3.65
CA ALA A 487 59.06 -29.16 2.92
C ALA A 487 59.33 -27.85 3.69
N GLY A 488 59.02 -27.80 4.99
CA GLY A 488 59.27 -26.63 5.85
C GLY A 488 58.39 -25.41 5.58
N ARG A 489 57.32 -25.54 4.77
CA ARG A 489 56.39 -24.43 4.49
C ARG A 489 55.35 -24.31 5.60
N LYS A 490 55.08 -23.08 6.07
CA LYS A 490 54.00 -22.82 7.05
C LYS A 490 52.65 -23.17 6.43
N THR A 491 51.97 -24.17 6.99
CA THR A 491 50.60 -24.54 6.61
C THR A 491 49.63 -24.04 7.67
N THR A 492 48.71 -23.15 7.32
CA THR A 492 47.62 -22.73 8.22
C THR A 492 46.40 -23.61 8.05
N HIS A 493 45.58 -23.78 9.09
CA HIS A 493 44.31 -24.53 8.98
C HIS A 493 43.36 -23.93 7.92
N LEU A 494 43.45 -22.61 7.71
CA LEU A 494 42.72 -21.89 6.66
C LEU A 494 43.07 -22.34 5.23
N THR A 495 44.22 -22.99 5.01
CA THR A 495 44.54 -23.56 3.69
C THR A 495 43.57 -24.64 3.22
N ARG A 496 42.83 -25.27 4.15
CA ARG A 496 41.76 -26.23 3.80
C ARG A 496 40.50 -25.56 3.28
N LEU A 497 40.21 -24.33 3.72
CA LEU A 497 39.10 -23.52 3.18
C LEU A 497 39.38 -23.06 1.74
N LEU A 498 40.64 -23.08 1.29
CA LEU A 498 41.03 -22.88 -0.11
C LEU A 498 40.86 -24.15 -0.97
N ALA A 499 39.90 -25.01 -0.61
CA ALA A 499 39.58 -26.26 -1.30
C ALA A 499 39.20 -26.06 -2.77
N ILE A 500 38.73 -24.87 -3.15
CA ILE A 500 38.28 -24.52 -4.50
C ILE A 500 39.35 -24.84 -5.56
N ARG A 501 40.64 -24.75 -5.20
CA ARG A 501 41.76 -25.13 -6.08
C ARG A 501 41.64 -26.56 -6.64
N TYR A 502 41.10 -27.48 -5.84
CA TYR A 502 41.04 -28.90 -6.12
C TYR A 502 39.83 -29.28 -6.96
N TYR A 503 38.85 -28.37 -7.07
CA TYR A 503 37.62 -28.62 -7.80
C TYR A 503 37.90 -28.80 -9.30
N SER A 504 37.12 -29.67 -9.93
CA SER A 504 37.09 -29.82 -11.38
C SER A 504 36.55 -28.55 -12.04
N LEU A 505 36.81 -28.39 -13.35
CA LEU A 505 36.28 -27.25 -14.11
C LEU A 505 34.74 -27.20 -14.04
N LYS A 506 34.08 -28.36 -14.13
CA LYS A 506 32.61 -28.46 -14.04
C LYS A 506 32.11 -28.00 -12.67
N GLU A 507 32.72 -28.45 -11.58
CA GLU A 507 32.35 -28.04 -10.21
C GLU A 507 32.55 -26.54 -9.98
N LYS A 508 33.64 -25.96 -10.51
CA LYS A 508 33.87 -24.50 -10.46
C LYS A 508 32.81 -23.74 -11.25
N LEU A 509 32.48 -24.20 -12.45
CA LEU A 509 31.42 -23.60 -13.27
C LEU A 509 30.05 -23.69 -12.58
N THR A 510 29.72 -24.83 -11.98
CA THR A 510 28.51 -25.00 -11.16
C THR A 510 28.47 -23.99 -10.02
N LEU A 511 29.56 -23.83 -9.28
CA LEU A 511 29.63 -22.86 -8.17
C LEU A 511 29.44 -21.42 -8.67
N ILE A 512 30.07 -21.04 -9.77
CA ILE A 512 29.90 -19.71 -10.39
C ILE A 512 28.45 -19.51 -10.85
N MET A 513 27.83 -20.53 -11.43
CA MET A 513 26.43 -20.47 -11.86
C MET A 513 25.49 -20.27 -10.66
N LEU A 514 25.69 -21.00 -9.56
CA LEU A 514 24.89 -20.80 -8.34
C LEU A 514 25.08 -19.41 -7.73
N LEU A 515 26.32 -18.88 -7.73
CA LEU A 515 26.59 -17.50 -7.30
C LEU A 515 25.87 -16.48 -8.20
N LEU A 516 25.89 -16.67 -9.52
CA LEU A 516 25.15 -15.83 -10.45
C LEU A 516 23.64 -15.90 -10.19
N ILE A 517 23.09 -17.09 -9.92
CA ILE A 517 21.67 -17.25 -9.60
C ILE A 517 21.31 -16.47 -8.31
N ILE A 518 22.09 -16.60 -7.23
CA ILE A 518 21.88 -15.80 -6.01
C ILE A 518 21.90 -14.31 -6.32
N PHE A 519 22.86 -13.87 -7.11
CA PHE A 519 22.99 -12.47 -7.50
C PHE A 519 21.74 -11.98 -8.24
N LEU A 520 21.28 -12.71 -9.26
CA LEU A 520 20.09 -12.36 -10.03
C LEU A 520 18.82 -12.39 -9.17
N LEU A 521 18.67 -13.38 -8.29
CA LEU A 521 17.55 -13.48 -7.36
C LEU A 521 17.54 -12.32 -6.36
N ALA A 522 18.69 -11.92 -5.81
CA ALA A 522 18.78 -10.77 -4.92
C ALA A 522 18.41 -9.46 -5.62
N LEU A 523 18.81 -9.28 -6.89
CA LEU A 523 18.41 -8.11 -7.68
C LEU A 523 16.90 -8.09 -7.98
N LEU A 524 16.31 -9.25 -8.31
CA LEU A 524 14.88 -9.37 -8.53
C LEU A 524 14.09 -9.17 -7.24
N ALA A 525 14.60 -9.67 -6.12
CA ALA A 525 14.01 -9.47 -4.80
C ALA A 525 13.98 -7.98 -4.44
N GLY A 526 15.11 -7.28 -4.55
CA GLY A 526 15.12 -5.83 -4.32
C GLY A 526 14.27 -5.03 -5.31
N TRP A 527 14.02 -5.54 -6.52
CA TRP A 527 13.07 -4.92 -7.45
C TRP A 527 11.62 -5.15 -7.03
N ALA A 528 11.27 -6.36 -6.59
CA ALA A 528 9.94 -6.68 -6.07
C ALA A 528 9.66 -5.93 -4.76
N ASP A 529 10.62 -5.82 -3.84
CA ASP A 529 10.47 -5.04 -2.60
C ASP A 529 10.12 -3.56 -2.92
N ARG A 530 10.80 -2.97 -3.92
CA ARG A 530 10.47 -1.62 -4.40
C ARG A 530 9.07 -1.54 -5.03
N ALA A 531 8.65 -2.59 -5.74
CA ALA A 531 7.31 -2.66 -6.31
C ALA A 531 6.23 -2.73 -5.22
N ASP A 532 6.48 -3.50 -4.16
CA ASP A 532 5.57 -3.66 -3.02
C ASP A 532 5.53 -2.40 -2.15
N ALA A 533 6.61 -1.60 -2.15
CA ALA A 533 6.65 -0.27 -1.53
C ALA A 533 5.87 0.82 -2.32
N MET A 534 5.24 0.48 -3.45
CA MET A 534 4.44 1.45 -4.21
C MET A 534 3.22 1.90 -3.38
N PRO A 535 2.98 3.22 -3.23
CA PRO A 535 1.85 3.72 -2.45
C PRO A 535 0.51 3.22 -2.98
N SER A 536 -0.36 2.73 -2.08
CA SER A 536 -1.73 2.29 -2.42
C SER A 536 -2.59 3.42 -3.00
N SER A 537 -2.25 4.68 -2.74
CA SER A 537 -2.92 5.84 -3.34
C SER A 537 -2.92 5.85 -4.86
N LEU A 538 -1.87 5.31 -5.48
CA LEU A 538 -1.77 5.15 -6.94
C LEU A 538 -2.68 4.05 -7.51
N ARG A 539 -3.24 3.21 -6.63
CA ARG A 539 -4.13 2.09 -6.94
C ARG A 539 -5.55 2.29 -6.36
N SER A 540 -5.89 3.53 -6.02
CA SER A 540 -7.14 3.91 -5.34
C SER A 540 -8.34 4.09 -6.26
N GLY A 541 -8.19 3.85 -7.57
CA GLY A 541 -9.20 4.22 -8.56
C GLY A 541 -9.03 5.64 -9.10
N THR A 542 -8.16 6.48 -8.53
CA THR A 542 -7.83 7.79 -9.12
C THR A 542 -6.37 8.18 -8.89
N LEU A 543 -5.77 8.88 -9.86
CA LEU A 543 -4.44 9.49 -9.71
C LEU A 543 -4.50 10.98 -9.34
N SER A 544 -5.72 11.49 -9.12
CA SER A 544 -5.97 12.91 -8.86
C SER A 544 -6.19 13.23 -7.39
N SER A 545 -6.08 12.23 -6.49
CA SER A 545 -6.03 12.51 -5.04
C SER A 545 -4.70 13.16 -4.67
N SER A 546 -4.70 13.93 -3.59
CA SER A 546 -3.52 14.66 -3.14
C SER A 546 -2.35 13.73 -2.80
N SER A 547 -2.62 12.57 -2.18
CA SER A 547 -1.55 11.58 -1.92
C SER A 547 -1.04 10.87 -3.18
N ALA A 548 -1.88 10.62 -4.17
CA ALA A 548 -1.46 10.01 -5.44
C ALA A 548 -0.61 11.01 -6.24
N TRP A 549 -1.03 12.27 -6.28
CA TRP A 549 -0.28 13.34 -6.91
C TRP A 549 1.10 13.55 -6.26
N LEU A 550 1.15 13.60 -4.93
CA LEU A 550 2.42 13.68 -4.18
C LEU A 550 3.32 12.47 -4.48
N ALA A 551 2.74 11.27 -4.58
CA ALA A 551 3.49 10.07 -4.93
C ALA A 551 4.08 10.16 -6.35
N LEU A 552 3.31 10.65 -7.33
CA LEU A 552 3.77 10.84 -8.71
C LEU A 552 4.91 11.85 -8.84
N GLN A 553 4.98 12.85 -7.96
CA GLN A 553 6.09 13.80 -7.91
C GLN A 553 7.37 13.23 -7.27
N GLY A 554 7.33 11.98 -6.79
CA GLY A 554 8.47 11.31 -6.20
C GLY A 554 9.61 11.08 -7.21
N PRO A 555 10.89 11.13 -6.78
CA PRO A 555 12.05 10.97 -7.66
C PRO A 555 12.14 9.57 -8.32
N GLN A 556 11.31 8.62 -7.88
CA GLN A 556 11.23 7.27 -8.45
C GLN A 556 10.59 7.28 -9.85
N PHE A 557 9.66 8.20 -10.10
CA PHE A 557 8.93 8.29 -11.36
C PHE A 557 9.78 8.95 -12.44
N THR A 558 10.21 8.17 -13.44
CA THR A 558 11.02 8.69 -14.54
C THR A 558 10.61 8.13 -15.91
N GLY A 559 10.91 8.88 -16.97
CA GLY A 559 10.75 8.45 -18.36
C GLY A 559 9.33 8.64 -18.92
N PRO A 560 9.06 8.09 -20.13
CA PRO A 560 7.81 8.32 -20.86
C PRO A 560 6.53 7.95 -20.09
N ARG A 561 6.57 6.86 -19.31
CA ARG A 561 5.43 6.41 -18.52
C ARG A 561 5.14 7.33 -17.34
N ALA A 562 6.16 7.87 -16.67
CA ALA A 562 5.96 8.88 -15.63
C ALA A 562 5.24 10.11 -16.18
N HIS A 563 5.68 10.65 -17.31
CA HIS A 563 4.99 11.76 -17.97
C HIS A 563 3.57 11.42 -18.43
N PHE A 564 3.32 10.17 -18.84
CA PHE A 564 1.97 9.72 -19.11
C PHE A 564 1.09 9.71 -17.85
N LEU A 565 1.59 9.20 -16.72
CA LEU A 565 0.89 9.20 -15.43
C LEU A 565 0.58 10.63 -14.96
N GLU A 566 1.58 11.52 -14.99
CA GLU A 566 1.43 12.95 -14.67
C GLU A 566 0.38 13.61 -15.57
N GLY A 567 0.44 13.33 -16.88
CA GLY A 567 -0.51 13.86 -17.85
C GLY A 567 -1.93 13.36 -17.60
N TYR A 568 -2.09 12.08 -17.27
CA TYR A 568 -3.37 11.48 -16.90
C TYR A 568 -3.96 12.08 -15.63
N ALA A 569 -3.15 12.20 -14.57
CA ALA A 569 -3.58 12.84 -13.33
C ALA A 569 -4.01 14.30 -13.58
N SER A 570 -3.20 15.07 -14.31
CA SER A 570 -3.52 16.47 -14.65
C SER A 570 -4.81 16.59 -15.49
N HIS A 571 -5.04 15.66 -16.42
CA HIS A 571 -6.25 15.63 -17.25
C HIS A 571 -7.50 15.44 -16.39
N ILE A 572 -7.47 14.51 -15.43
CA ILE A 572 -8.61 14.26 -14.53
C ILE A 572 -8.81 15.39 -13.51
N ILE A 573 -7.73 16.08 -13.10
CA ILE A 573 -7.82 17.27 -12.25
C ILE A 573 -8.47 18.44 -13.01
N GLY A 574 -8.35 18.47 -14.34
CA GLY A 574 -8.84 19.55 -15.20
C GLY A 574 -7.76 20.56 -15.60
N ASP A 575 -6.50 20.34 -15.23
CA ASP A 575 -5.37 21.14 -15.74
C ASP A 575 -4.95 20.63 -17.12
N LEU A 576 -5.71 21.06 -18.14
CA LEU A 576 -5.53 20.62 -19.53
C LEU A 576 -4.17 21.04 -20.11
N ASN A 577 -3.58 22.14 -19.60
CA ASN A 577 -2.28 22.64 -20.06
C ASN A 577 -1.12 21.79 -19.53
N ALA A 578 -1.16 21.46 -18.23
CA ALA A 578 -0.22 20.52 -17.65
C ALA A 578 -0.35 19.14 -18.32
N ALA A 579 -1.58 18.65 -18.49
CA ALA A 579 -1.86 17.38 -19.15
C ALA A 579 -1.27 17.31 -20.56
N MET A 580 -1.53 18.32 -21.38
CA MET A 580 -0.99 18.41 -22.75
C MET A 580 0.55 18.45 -22.76
N THR A 581 1.16 19.16 -21.81
CA THR A 581 2.63 19.25 -21.70
C THR A 581 3.23 17.89 -21.37
N SER A 582 2.71 17.20 -20.35
CA SER A 582 3.18 15.89 -19.94
C SER A 582 2.96 14.83 -21.02
N TYR A 583 1.80 14.81 -21.71
CA TYR A 583 1.59 13.89 -22.83
C TYR A 583 2.55 14.11 -24.00
N LYS A 584 2.93 15.37 -24.29
CA LYS A 584 3.96 15.65 -25.31
C LYS A 584 5.34 15.16 -24.86
N GLN A 585 5.68 15.29 -23.57
CA GLN A 585 6.94 14.79 -23.00
C GLN A 585 7.02 13.26 -22.97
N ALA A 586 5.88 12.56 -22.90
CA ALA A 586 5.82 11.10 -23.05
C ALA A 586 6.19 10.60 -24.46
N GLY A 587 6.32 11.49 -25.46
CA GLY A 587 6.86 11.17 -26.77
C GLY A 587 5.99 10.19 -27.57
N ASN A 588 6.57 9.07 -28.03
CA ASN A 588 5.88 8.06 -28.84
C ASN A 588 5.10 7.02 -28.02
N PHE A 589 4.80 7.31 -26.76
CA PHE A 589 4.00 6.39 -25.94
C PHE A 589 2.53 6.45 -26.38
N ALA A 590 2.02 5.37 -27.00
CA ALA A 590 0.71 5.35 -27.65
C ALA A 590 -0.46 5.76 -26.72
N PRO A 591 -0.53 5.33 -25.44
CA PRO A 591 -1.55 5.80 -24.50
C PRO A 591 -1.54 7.33 -24.30
N ALA A 592 -0.36 7.95 -24.20
CA ALA A 592 -0.24 9.40 -24.08
C ALA A 592 -0.69 10.13 -25.35
N ILE A 593 -0.40 9.57 -26.53
CA ILE A 593 -0.85 10.13 -27.81
C ILE A 593 -2.38 10.05 -27.94
N ASN A 594 -3.00 8.94 -27.52
CA ASN A 594 -4.47 8.82 -27.49
C ASN A 594 -5.09 9.88 -26.58
N ASN A 595 -4.52 10.11 -25.40
CA ASN A 595 -5.10 11.09 -24.47
C ASN A 595 -4.82 12.54 -24.92
N LEU A 596 -3.70 12.79 -25.59
CA LEU A 596 -3.44 14.06 -26.27
C LEU A 596 -4.45 14.30 -27.42
N ALA A 597 -4.82 13.25 -28.16
CA ALA A 597 -5.86 13.32 -29.18
C ALA A 597 -7.22 13.67 -28.56
N ALA A 598 -7.55 13.09 -27.40
CA ALA A 598 -8.77 13.43 -26.64
C ALA A 598 -8.81 14.90 -26.20
N LEU A 599 -7.67 15.47 -25.76
CA LEU A 599 -7.59 16.89 -25.41
C LEU A 599 -7.72 17.83 -26.63
N THR A 600 -7.24 17.40 -27.80
CA THR A 600 -7.13 18.25 -28.99
C THR A 600 -8.22 18.02 -30.03
N GLY A 601 -9.01 16.95 -29.89
CA GLY A 601 -9.98 16.49 -30.89
C GLY A 601 -9.32 16.01 -32.19
N SER A 602 -8.06 15.59 -32.16
CA SER A 602 -7.28 15.28 -33.37
C SER A 602 -7.38 13.80 -33.77
N GLU A 603 -8.15 13.53 -34.84
CA GLU A 603 -8.27 12.20 -35.44
C GLU A 603 -6.92 11.63 -35.91
N VAL A 604 -6.02 12.49 -36.40
CA VAL A 604 -4.67 12.11 -36.83
C VAL A 604 -3.86 11.53 -35.67
N LEU A 605 -4.02 12.09 -34.46
CA LEU A 605 -3.33 11.56 -33.28
C LEU A 605 -3.94 10.24 -32.81
N TYR A 606 -5.27 10.06 -32.90
CA TYR A 606 -5.88 8.75 -32.64
C TYR A 606 -5.37 7.69 -33.63
N GLN A 607 -5.28 8.01 -34.91
CA GLN A 607 -4.72 7.11 -35.93
C GLN A 607 -3.27 6.76 -35.59
N ARG A 608 -2.44 7.74 -35.23
CA ARG A 608 -1.05 7.51 -34.83
C ARG A 608 -0.93 6.62 -33.59
N ALA A 609 -1.78 6.81 -32.58
CA ALA A 609 -1.80 5.94 -31.40
C ALA A 609 -2.15 4.49 -31.80
N SER A 610 -3.16 4.32 -32.67
CA SER A 610 -3.53 3.01 -33.21
C SER A 610 -2.43 2.38 -34.08
N ASP A 611 -1.63 3.17 -34.80
CA ASP A 611 -0.52 2.65 -35.61
C ASP A 611 0.64 2.18 -34.72
N LEU A 612 0.91 2.89 -33.62
CA LEU A 612 1.95 2.54 -32.64
C LEU A 612 1.56 1.33 -31.80
N GLN A 613 0.27 1.20 -31.46
CA GLN A 613 -0.26 0.09 -30.67
C GLN A 613 -1.62 -0.35 -31.24
N PRO A 614 -1.65 -1.28 -32.21
CA PRO A 614 -2.88 -1.73 -32.86
C PRO A 614 -3.94 -2.33 -31.92
N GLU A 615 -3.51 -2.85 -30.78
CA GLU A 615 -4.38 -3.43 -29.75
C GLU A 615 -4.92 -2.40 -28.73
N LEU A 616 -4.59 -1.11 -28.89
CA LEU A 616 -5.07 -0.05 -27.99
C LEU A 616 -6.57 0.21 -28.26
N GLY A 617 -7.42 -0.42 -27.45
CA GLY A 617 -8.88 -0.37 -27.59
C GLY A 617 -9.42 1.05 -27.54
N GLU A 618 -8.84 1.92 -26.71
CA GLU A 618 -9.24 3.31 -26.55
C GLU A 618 -9.10 4.11 -27.84
N ALA A 619 -7.97 3.98 -28.54
CA ALA A 619 -7.76 4.66 -29.81
C ALA A 619 -8.73 4.15 -30.90
N ARG A 620 -8.98 2.84 -30.93
CA ARG A 620 -9.93 2.25 -31.89
C ARG A 620 -11.37 2.66 -31.62
N TYR A 621 -11.76 2.76 -30.35
CA TYR A 621 -13.06 3.27 -29.94
C TYR A 621 -13.23 4.74 -30.33
N ASN A 622 -12.24 5.58 -30.03
CA ASN A 622 -12.27 7.00 -30.38
C ASN A 622 -12.31 7.26 -31.90
N LEU A 623 -11.82 6.31 -32.72
CA LEU A 623 -11.96 6.31 -34.19
C LEU A 623 -13.29 5.71 -34.69
N GLY A 624 -14.18 5.28 -33.80
CA GLY A 624 -15.45 4.64 -34.14
C GLY A 624 -15.31 3.25 -34.78
N ARG A 625 -14.18 2.56 -34.58
CA ARG A 625 -13.90 1.25 -35.20
C ARG A 625 -14.42 0.06 -34.41
N ILE A 626 -14.71 0.26 -33.12
CA ILE A 626 -15.23 -0.75 -32.20
C ILE A 626 -16.25 -0.10 -31.26
N THR A 627 -17.10 -0.91 -30.64
CA THR A 627 -17.92 -0.52 -29.49
C THR A 627 -17.04 -0.28 -28.25
N SER A 628 -17.60 0.35 -27.21
CA SER A 628 -16.85 0.61 -25.98
C SER A 628 -16.29 -0.72 -25.43
N PRO A 629 -14.97 -0.83 -25.22
CA PRO A 629 -14.40 -2.01 -24.59
C PRO A 629 -14.64 -2.04 -23.06
N LEU A 630 -15.24 -0.98 -22.51
CA LEU A 630 -15.39 -0.78 -21.07
C LEU A 630 -16.85 -0.48 -20.71
N PRO A 631 -17.57 -1.43 -20.07
CA PRO A 631 -18.96 -1.25 -19.67
C PRO A 631 -19.17 -0.02 -18.77
N PHE A 632 -18.23 0.25 -17.85
CA PHE A 632 -18.28 1.42 -16.97
C PHE A 632 -18.31 2.74 -17.74
N HIS A 633 -17.45 2.88 -18.76
CA HIS A 633 -17.37 4.11 -19.57
C HIS A 633 -18.66 4.34 -20.36
N GLU A 634 -19.21 3.28 -20.94
CA GLU A 634 -20.47 3.34 -21.68
C GLU A 634 -21.64 3.77 -20.78
N ALA A 635 -21.69 3.26 -19.55
CA ALA A 635 -22.77 3.56 -18.60
C ALA A 635 -22.66 4.97 -17.99
N TYR A 636 -21.44 5.42 -17.62
CA TYR A 636 -21.27 6.61 -16.77
C TYR A 636 -20.53 7.77 -17.42
N ARG A 637 -19.93 7.57 -18.59
CA ARG A 637 -19.26 8.63 -19.38
C ARG A 637 -19.67 8.58 -20.87
N PRO A 638 -20.98 8.47 -21.18
CA PRO A 638 -21.43 8.37 -22.56
C PRO A 638 -21.04 9.63 -23.34
N GLY A 639 -20.59 9.45 -24.59
CA GLY A 639 -20.21 10.54 -25.48
C GLY A 639 -18.87 11.23 -25.17
N GLN A 640 -18.19 10.87 -24.08
CA GLN A 640 -16.83 11.33 -23.82
C GLN A 640 -15.80 10.47 -24.57
N PRO A 641 -14.70 11.05 -25.08
CA PRO A 641 -13.59 10.27 -25.58
C PRO A 641 -13.06 9.31 -24.51
N LEU A 642 -12.75 8.09 -24.91
CA LEU A 642 -12.21 7.10 -23.99
C LEU A 642 -10.71 7.37 -23.77
N LEU A 643 -10.37 7.73 -22.53
CA LEU A 643 -8.99 7.89 -22.13
C LEU A 643 -8.33 6.52 -21.90
N ALA A 644 -7.09 6.39 -22.38
CA ALA A 644 -6.21 5.30 -21.99
C ALA A 644 -5.82 5.54 -20.53
N SER A 645 -6.34 4.68 -19.65
CA SER A 645 -5.97 4.69 -18.22
C SER A 645 -4.62 4.02 -18.05
N PRO A 646 -3.79 4.48 -17.12
CA PRO A 646 -2.63 3.74 -16.68
C PRO A 646 -2.98 2.33 -16.22
N THR A 647 -2.17 1.37 -16.67
CA THR A 647 -2.23 -0.04 -16.25
C THR A 647 -1.37 -0.26 -15.00
N THR A 648 -1.54 -1.40 -14.31
CA THR A 648 -0.64 -1.76 -13.20
C THR A 648 0.80 -1.89 -13.69
N HIS A 649 0.99 -2.37 -14.92
CA HIS A 649 2.30 -2.44 -15.57
C HIS A 649 2.91 -1.05 -15.78
N ASP A 650 2.13 -0.06 -16.20
CA ASP A 650 2.65 1.29 -16.42
C ASP A 650 3.08 1.96 -15.11
N LEU A 651 2.28 1.80 -14.05
CA LEU A 651 2.62 2.25 -12.70
C LEU A 651 3.91 1.58 -12.21
N LEU A 652 4.00 0.25 -12.31
CA LEU A 652 5.15 -0.53 -11.88
C LEU A 652 6.44 -0.10 -12.60
N VAL A 653 6.41 0.00 -13.93
CA VAL A 653 7.59 0.34 -14.72
C VAL A 653 7.99 1.80 -14.51
N ALA A 654 7.03 2.70 -14.34
CA ALA A 654 7.34 4.09 -14.02
C ALA A 654 7.97 4.25 -12.63
N TRP A 655 7.51 3.46 -11.65
CA TRP A 655 7.99 3.48 -10.25
C TRP A 655 9.32 2.76 -10.05
N THR A 656 9.49 1.57 -10.62
CA THR A 656 10.63 0.68 -10.35
C THR A 656 11.62 0.54 -11.50
N GLY A 657 11.26 1.02 -12.70
CA GLY A 657 11.88 0.62 -13.95
C GLY A 657 11.49 -0.82 -14.35
N GLY A 658 11.99 -1.28 -15.50
CA GLY A 658 11.80 -2.67 -15.91
C GLY A 658 12.73 -3.63 -15.14
N TRP A 659 12.25 -4.83 -14.77
CA TRP A 659 13.10 -5.86 -14.14
C TRP A 659 14.35 -6.18 -14.98
N HIS A 660 14.23 -6.17 -16.31
CA HIS A 660 15.34 -6.38 -17.23
C HIS A 660 16.41 -5.29 -17.11
N HIS A 661 16.00 -4.03 -16.93
CA HIS A 661 16.94 -2.94 -16.66
C HIS A 661 17.62 -3.12 -15.30
N THR A 662 16.89 -3.56 -14.27
CA THR A 662 17.47 -3.88 -12.96
C THR A 662 18.53 -4.97 -13.08
N LEU A 663 18.26 -6.06 -13.81
CA LEU A 663 19.21 -7.15 -14.01
C LEU A 663 20.44 -6.70 -14.81
N ILE A 664 20.25 -6.01 -15.93
CA ILE A 664 21.34 -5.53 -16.79
C ILE A 664 22.22 -4.53 -16.03
N ASN A 665 21.61 -3.54 -15.37
CA ASN A 665 22.34 -2.53 -14.60
C ASN A 665 23.06 -3.16 -13.40
N GLY A 666 22.44 -4.15 -12.75
CA GLY A 666 23.08 -4.92 -11.71
C GLY A 666 24.29 -5.69 -12.24
N LEU A 667 24.19 -6.38 -13.37
CA LEU A 667 25.32 -7.08 -13.98
C LEU A 667 26.46 -6.13 -14.40
N MET A 668 26.12 -4.93 -14.89
CA MET A 668 27.11 -3.91 -15.24
C MET A 668 27.75 -3.25 -14.01
N ASN A 669 27.03 -3.16 -12.89
CA ASN A 669 27.52 -2.59 -11.63
C ASN A 669 27.00 -3.40 -10.42
N PRO A 670 27.65 -4.55 -10.11
CA PRO A 670 27.13 -5.50 -9.12
C PRO A 670 27.13 -4.94 -7.70
N TRP A 671 28.05 -4.01 -7.40
CA TRP A 671 28.09 -3.30 -6.13
C TRP A 671 26.84 -2.44 -5.93
N LYS A 672 26.52 -1.55 -6.90
CA LYS A 672 25.37 -0.66 -6.81
C LYS A 672 24.05 -1.46 -6.84
N GLY A 673 23.97 -2.50 -7.68
CA GLY A 673 22.79 -3.36 -7.77
C GLY A 673 22.43 -4.02 -6.44
N LEU A 674 23.41 -4.66 -5.76
CA LEU A 674 23.17 -5.33 -4.49
C LEU A 674 22.90 -4.36 -3.33
N ILE A 675 23.60 -3.21 -3.29
CA ILE A 675 23.32 -2.20 -2.25
C ILE A 675 21.90 -1.64 -2.37
N ASN A 676 21.44 -1.40 -3.60
CA ASN A 676 20.08 -0.92 -3.85
C ASN A 676 19.01 -2.00 -3.66
N SER A 677 19.43 -3.25 -3.47
CA SER A 677 18.56 -4.40 -3.20
C SER A 677 18.74 -4.84 -1.74
N GLN A 678 18.89 -3.90 -0.82
CA GLN A 678 18.99 -4.22 0.60
C GLN A 678 17.61 -4.69 1.11
N PRO A 679 17.54 -5.83 1.83
CA PRO A 679 16.29 -6.25 2.46
C PRO A 679 15.94 -5.37 3.66
N ASP A 680 14.65 -5.15 3.89
CA ASP A 680 14.13 -4.26 4.94
C ASP A 680 14.39 -4.77 6.37
N TRP A 681 14.53 -6.08 6.57
CA TRP A 681 14.75 -6.71 7.88
C TRP A 681 16.19 -6.63 8.39
N GLY A 682 17.13 -6.06 7.61
CA GLY A 682 18.56 -6.13 7.90
C GLY A 682 19.22 -4.78 8.24
N SER A 683 20.17 -4.79 9.19
CA SER A 683 21.10 -3.67 9.39
C SER A 683 21.89 -3.39 8.11
N ARG A 684 21.94 -2.13 7.70
CA ARG A 684 22.74 -1.68 6.53
C ARG A 684 24.20 -2.11 6.59
N THR A 685 24.80 -2.11 7.79
CA THR A 685 26.20 -2.52 7.98
C THR A 685 26.40 -4.01 7.77
N LEU A 686 25.46 -4.82 8.26
CA LEU A 686 25.47 -6.27 8.06
C LEU A 686 25.28 -6.60 6.58
N TRP A 687 24.33 -5.95 5.91
CA TRP A 687 24.12 -6.10 4.47
C TRP A 687 25.36 -5.73 3.66
N LEU A 688 25.96 -4.57 3.94
CA LEU A 688 27.18 -4.14 3.26
C LEU A 688 28.32 -5.16 3.44
N SER A 689 28.47 -5.70 4.65
CA SER A 689 29.48 -6.73 4.95
C SER A 689 29.22 -8.01 4.16
N LEU A 690 27.96 -8.44 4.05
CA LEU A 690 27.56 -9.59 3.24
C LEU A 690 27.82 -9.36 1.75
N VAL A 691 27.48 -8.18 1.22
CA VAL A 691 27.74 -7.81 -0.18
C VAL A 691 29.23 -7.84 -0.49
N VAL A 692 30.07 -7.22 0.36
CA VAL A 692 31.53 -7.26 0.21
C VAL A 692 32.04 -8.69 0.21
N LEU A 693 31.62 -9.50 1.18
CA LEU A 693 32.03 -10.90 1.29
C LEU A 693 31.61 -11.73 0.06
N PHE A 694 30.37 -11.54 -0.39
CA PHE A 694 29.81 -12.22 -1.56
C PHE A 694 30.58 -11.88 -2.84
N LEU A 695 30.86 -10.59 -3.07
CA LEU A 695 31.60 -10.16 -4.26
C LEU A 695 33.07 -10.62 -4.23
N LEU A 696 33.72 -10.57 -3.05
CA LEU A 696 35.08 -11.11 -2.88
C LEU A 696 35.12 -12.62 -3.12
N PHE A 697 34.14 -13.36 -2.59
CA PHE A 697 34.03 -14.80 -2.80
C PHE A 697 33.79 -15.15 -4.27
N THR A 698 32.94 -14.38 -4.96
CA THR A 698 32.67 -14.54 -6.39
C THR A 698 33.91 -14.25 -7.23
N ALA A 699 34.58 -13.12 -6.99
CA ALA A 699 35.82 -12.75 -7.68
C ALA A 699 36.92 -13.80 -7.47
N ALA A 700 37.09 -14.27 -6.22
CA ALA A 700 38.04 -15.34 -5.92
C ALA A 700 37.71 -16.61 -6.71
N THR A 701 36.44 -17.03 -6.75
CA THR A 701 35.99 -18.23 -7.48
C THR A 701 36.25 -18.12 -8.99
N ILE A 702 36.04 -16.95 -9.58
CA ILE A 702 36.34 -16.68 -10.99
C ILE A 702 37.85 -16.80 -11.25
N VAL A 703 38.69 -16.18 -10.41
CA VAL A 703 40.16 -16.30 -10.53
C VAL A 703 40.60 -17.77 -10.42
N TRP A 704 39.96 -18.56 -9.54
CA TRP A 704 40.22 -19.99 -9.40
C TRP A 704 39.89 -20.80 -10.65
N LEU A 705 39.07 -20.32 -11.58
CA LEU A 705 38.77 -21.00 -12.84
C LEU A 705 40.02 -21.16 -13.72
N ILE A 706 40.94 -20.18 -13.65
CA ILE A 706 42.19 -20.16 -14.43
C ILE A 706 43.26 -21.07 -13.79
N ILE A 707 43.15 -21.33 -12.48
CA ILE A 707 44.16 -22.11 -11.76
C ILE A 707 43.92 -23.61 -12.00
N PRO A 708 44.87 -24.32 -12.64
CA PRO A 708 44.71 -25.73 -12.96
C PRO A 708 44.64 -26.59 -11.69
N ARG A 709 43.82 -27.64 -11.76
CA ARG A 709 43.68 -28.60 -10.66
C ARG A 709 45.00 -29.34 -10.39
N PRO A 710 45.39 -29.56 -9.13
CA PRO A 710 46.57 -30.37 -8.81
C PRO A 710 46.43 -31.80 -9.35
N ARG A 711 47.52 -32.40 -9.85
CA ARG A 711 47.50 -33.78 -10.39
C ARG A 711 47.00 -34.81 -9.36
N LEU A 712 47.31 -34.61 -8.09
CA LEU A 712 46.85 -35.45 -6.97
C LEU A 712 45.33 -35.46 -6.80
N ALA A 713 44.62 -34.41 -7.25
CA ALA A 713 43.17 -34.31 -7.19
C ALA A 713 42.46 -35.16 -8.26
N GLN A 714 43.19 -35.72 -9.23
CA GLN A 714 42.62 -36.56 -10.29
C GLN A 714 42.28 -37.97 -9.81
N ARG A 715 42.87 -38.43 -8.70
CA ARG A 715 42.60 -39.73 -8.08
C ARG A 715 41.79 -39.51 -6.80
N VAL A 716 40.50 -39.22 -6.97
CA VAL A 716 39.58 -39.04 -5.84
C VAL A 716 39.27 -40.40 -5.22
N THR A 717 39.60 -40.58 -3.94
CA THR A 717 39.13 -41.71 -3.14
C THR A 717 37.81 -41.34 -2.46
N TYR A 718 36.76 -42.12 -2.72
CA TYR A 718 35.47 -41.93 -2.07
C TYR A 718 35.57 -42.28 -0.58
N ASN A 719 35.25 -41.32 0.29
CA ASN A 719 35.21 -41.47 1.76
C ASN A 719 33.78 -41.84 2.20
N PRO A 720 33.56 -42.72 3.20
CA PRO A 720 32.23 -42.99 3.76
C PRO A 720 31.40 -41.73 4.10
N VAL A 721 32.04 -40.65 4.56
CA VAL A 721 31.35 -39.38 4.85
C VAL A 721 30.67 -38.79 3.61
N LEU A 722 31.29 -38.96 2.43
CA LEU A 722 30.71 -38.47 1.17
C LEU A 722 29.43 -39.23 0.79
N TYR A 723 29.35 -40.53 1.10
CA TYR A 723 28.14 -41.31 0.85
C TYR A 723 27.01 -40.92 1.80
N VAL A 724 27.33 -40.64 3.08
CA VAL A 724 26.33 -40.14 4.04
C VAL A 724 25.79 -38.77 3.60
N LEU A 725 26.68 -37.84 3.22
CA LEU A 725 26.26 -36.52 2.72
C LEU A 725 25.42 -36.62 1.44
N ALA A 726 25.78 -37.52 0.51
CA ALA A 726 25.02 -37.73 -0.72
C ALA A 726 23.60 -38.26 -0.49
N ILE A 727 23.35 -38.98 0.61
CA ILE A 727 22.02 -39.46 0.98
C ILE A 727 21.26 -38.39 1.77
N LEU A 728 21.90 -37.73 2.75
CA LEU A 728 21.27 -36.73 3.60
C LEU A 728 20.91 -35.45 2.84
N VAL A 729 21.76 -35.04 1.89
CA VAL A 729 21.57 -33.85 1.09
C VAL A 729 21.48 -34.24 -0.38
N PRO A 730 20.24 -34.34 -0.91
CA PRO A 730 19.98 -34.64 -2.31
C PRO A 730 20.83 -33.80 -3.28
N GLY A 731 21.34 -34.46 -4.32
CA GLY A 731 22.11 -33.80 -5.39
C GLY A 731 23.60 -33.60 -5.12
N THR A 732 24.05 -33.60 -3.86
CA THR A 732 25.48 -33.39 -3.53
C THR A 732 26.41 -34.48 -4.09
N GLY A 733 25.94 -35.74 -4.13
CA GLY A 733 26.68 -36.86 -4.74
C GLY A 733 26.82 -36.77 -6.27
N LEU A 734 26.06 -35.87 -6.90
CA LEU A 734 25.96 -35.70 -8.35
C LEU A 734 26.40 -34.29 -8.79
N ALA A 735 27.18 -33.59 -7.96
CA ALA A 735 27.64 -32.21 -8.17
C ALA A 735 28.30 -31.92 -9.53
N GLU A 736 28.81 -32.95 -10.21
CA GLU A 736 29.40 -32.83 -11.55
C GLU A 736 28.37 -32.83 -12.70
N SER A 737 27.09 -33.03 -12.39
CA SER A 737 25.99 -33.17 -13.34
C SER A 737 24.88 -32.15 -13.08
N PHE A 738 24.13 -31.83 -14.13
CA PHE A 738 22.95 -30.96 -14.04
C PHE A 738 21.91 -31.48 -13.02
N TRP A 739 21.72 -32.80 -12.94
CA TRP A 739 20.82 -33.43 -11.97
C TRP A 739 21.20 -33.17 -10.52
N GLY A 740 22.50 -33.07 -10.23
CA GLY A 740 22.97 -32.72 -8.89
C GLY A 740 22.55 -31.32 -8.48
N ILE A 741 22.61 -30.37 -9.42
CA ILE A 741 22.16 -28.99 -9.19
C ILE A 741 20.65 -28.98 -8.99
N LEU A 742 19.90 -29.60 -9.90
CA LEU A 742 18.44 -29.62 -9.83
C LEU A 742 17.93 -30.19 -8.50
N LEU A 743 18.47 -31.35 -8.07
CA LEU A 743 18.09 -31.97 -6.80
C LEU A 743 18.51 -31.13 -5.59
N LEU A 744 19.70 -30.53 -5.62
CA LEU A 744 20.20 -29.71 -4.51
C LEU A 744 19.41 -28.41 -4.36
N SER A 745 19.11 -27.73 -5.48
CA SER A 745 18.31 -26.51 -5.49
C SER A 745 16.88 -26.78 -5.03
N SER A 746 16.23 -27.82 -5.54
CA SER A 746 14.88 -28.20 -5.09
C SER A 746 14.88 -28.56 -3.61
N TRP A 747 15.81 -29.40 -3.16
CA TRP A 747 15.92 -29.75 -1.74
C TRP A 747 16.10 -28.52 -0.86
N ALA A 748 16.96 -27.57 -1.27
CA ALA A 748 17.20 -26.38 -0.48
C ALA A 748 15.99 -25.44 -0.45
N VAL A 749 15.25 -25.29 -1.55
CA VAL A 749 14.06 -24.42 -1.59
C VAL A 749 12.96 -24.98 -0.69
N PHE A 750 12.53 -26.23 -0.92
CA PHE A 750 11.45 -26.84 -0.14
C PHE A 750 11.88 -27.15 1.30
N GLY A 751 13.16 -27.47 1.52
CA GLY A 751 13.71 -27.68 2.86
C GLY A 751 13.80 -26.38 3.65
N PHE A 752 14.16 -25.26 3.01
CA PHE A 752 14.20 -23.95 3.66
C PHE A 752 12.79 -23.44 3.96
N ASP A 753 11.85 -23.57 3.01
CA ASP A 753 10.44 -23.19 3.21
C ASP A 753 9.79 -23.99 4.36
N LEU A 754 10.01 -25.30 4.40
CA LEU A 754 9.55 -26.16 5.49
C LEU A 754 10.15 -25.75 6.86
N VAL A 755 11.45 -25.41 6.89
CA VAL A 755 12.10 -24.94 8.13
C VAL A 755 11.57 -23.57 8.55
N SER A 756 11.34 -22.64 7.62
CA SER A 756 10.77 -21.33 7.97
C SER A 756 9.37 -21.46 8.55
N GLN A 757 8.51 -22.28 7.92
CA GLN A 757 7.15 -22.55 8.39
C GLN A 757 7.14 -23.20 9.78
N THR A 758 8.01 -24.18 10.02
CA THR A 758 8.04 -24.91 11.30
C THR A 758 8.75 -24.16 12.43
N SER A 759 9.66 -23.24 12.10
CA SER A 759 10.42 -22.46 13.09
C SER A 759 9.71 -21.17 13.53
N GLY A 760 8.52 -20.88 12.96
CA GLY A 760 7.80 -19.63 13.22
C GLY A 760 8.50 -18.40 12.66
N TRP A 761 9.40 -18.58 11.67
CA TRP A 761 9.97 -17.44 10.96
C TRP A 761 8.82 -16.83 10.15
N GLN A 762 8.54 -15.54 10.36
CA GLN A 762 7.51 -14.78 9.64
C GLN A 762 7.95 -14.48 8.20
N LEU A 763 8.39 -15.51 7.48
CA LEU A 763 8.67 -15.44 6.06
C LEU A 763 7.40 -15.87 5.34
N ASP A 764 7.06 -15.19 4.25
CA ASP A 764 5.89 -15.54 3.46
C ASP A 764 6.00 -16.99 2.98
N ASN A 765 5.04 -17.82 3.39
CA ASN A 765 5.00 -19.22 3.02
C ASN A 765 4.82 -19.33 1.50
N ILE A 766 5.76 -20.00 0.81
CA ILE A 766 5.67 -20.14 -0.65
C ILE A 766 4.65 -21.24 -0.98
N PHE A 767 4.72 -22.35 -0.25
CA PHE A 767 3.85 -23.49 -0.47
C PHE A 767 3.12 -23.89 0.82
N PRO A 768 1.95 -24.54 0.69
CA PRO A 768 1.36 -25.23 1.83
C PRO A 768 2.30 -26.32 2.33
N ILE A 769 2.46 -26.47 3.65
CA ILE A 769 3.38 -27.43 4.29
C ILE A 769 3.28 -28.86 3.74
N GLY A 770 2.07 -29.30 3.37
CA GLY A 770 1.84 -30.63 2.76
C GLY A 770 2.52 -30.78 1.40
N THR A 771 2.59 -29.72 0.61
CA THR A 771 3.28 -29.68 -0.68
C THR A 771 4.78 -29.83 -0.50
N ASP A 772 5.36 -29.17 0.52
CA ASP A 772 6.80 -29.27 0.82
C ASP A 772 7.21 -30.69 1.18
N TYR A 773 6.45 -31.36 2.05
CA TYR A 773 6.70 -32.76 2.40
C TYR A 773 6.63 -33.70 1.19
N VAL A 774 5.63 -33.53 0.33
CA VAL A 774 5.46 -34.35 -0.87
C VAL A 774 6.63 -34.15 -1.83
N ILE A 775 7.00 -32.91 -2.11
CA ILE A 775 8.08 -32.61 -3.05
C ILE A 775 9.43 -33.04 -2.50
N LEU A 776 9.71 -32.81 -1.21
CA LEU A 776 10.92 -33.35 -0.57
C LEU A 776 10.95 -34.88 -0.65
N GLY A 777 9.82 -35.56 -0.40
CA GLY A 777 9.70 -37.01 -0.58
C GLY A 777 10.08 -37.47 -1.99
N ILE A 778 9.62 -36.77 -3.03
CA ILE A 778 9.98 -37.03 -4.43
C ILE A 778 11.48 -36.78 -4.67
N VAL A 779 12.01 -35.65 -4.22
CA VAL A 779 13.43 -35.28 -4.38
C VAL A 779 14.35 -36.33 -3.75
N TYR A 780 14.05 -36.77 -2.52
CA TYR A 780 14.79 -37.84 -1.85
C TYR A 780 14.67 -39.17 -2.59
N SER A 781 13.48 -39.53 -3.08
CA SER A 781 13.26 -40.77 -3.83
C SER A 781 14.09 -40.81 -5.12
N VAL A 782 14.05 -39.72 -5.90
CA VAL A 782 14.87 -39.58 -7.12
C VAL A 782 16.36 -39.61 -6.78
N ASN A 783 16.77 -38.90 -5.73
CA ASN A 783 18.17 -38.90 -5.29
C ASN A 783 18.66 -40.31 -4.95
N VAL A 784 17.88 -41.10 -4.20
CA VAL A 784 18.22 -42.49 -3.87
C VAL A 784 18.37 -43.34 -5.13
N VAL A 785 17.48 -43.22 -6.12
CA VAL A 785 17.57 -43.98 -7.38
C VAL A 785 18.82 -43.60 -8.17
N VAL A 786 19.06 -42.30 -8.38
CA VAL A 786 20.21 -41.83 -9.17
C VAL A 786 21.53 -42.12 -8.45
N PHE A 787 21.57 -41.94 -7.13
CA PHE A 787 22.74 -42.30 -6.33
C PHE A 787 23.03 -43.80 -6.36
N THR A 788 22.01 -44.65 -6.20
CA THR A 788 22.17 -46.12 -6.25
C THR A 788 22.69 -46.59 -7.61
N THR A 789 22.14 -46.06 -8.70
CA THR A 789 22.59 -46.40 -10.07
C THR A 789 24.04 -45.95 -10.31
N ALA A 790 24.40 -44.72 -9.90
CA ALA A 790 25.77 -44.21 -9.98
C ALA A 790 26.74 -45.05 -9.14
N PHE A 791 26.34 -45.47 -7.94
CA PHE A 791 27.14 -46.32 -7.05
C PHE A 791 27.38 -47.71 -7.65
N ILE A 792 26.34 -48.35 -8.19
CA ILE A 792 26.47 -49.65 -8.87
C ILE A 792 27.41 -49.53 -10.08
N ALA A 793 27.25 -48.50 -10.90
CA ALA A 793 28.12 -48.26 -12.06
C ALA A 793 29.58 -48.04 -11.64
N HIS A 794 29.82 -47.29 -10.57
CA HIS A 794 31.16 -47.06 -10.03
C HIS A 794 31.79 -48.36 -9.52
N ARG A 795 31.03 -49.18 -8.77
CA ARG A 795 31.50 -50.47 -8.24
C ARG A 795 31.86 -51.45 -9.36
N ARG A 796 31.08 -51.49 -10.45
CA ARG A 796 31.40 -52.30 -11.63
C ARG A 796 32.73 -51.90 -12.27
N ARG A 797 32.95 -50.60 -12.50
CA ARG A 797 34.23 -50.09 -13.05
C ARG A 797 35.44 -50.41 -12.16
N LEU A 798 35.27 -50.36 -10.85
CA LEU A 798 36.34 -50.74 -9.92
C LEU A 798 36.65 -52.24 -9.93
N ILE A 799 35.68 -53.09 -10.25
CA ILE A 799 35.88 -54.53 -10.43
C ILE A 799 36.58 -54.78 -11.77
N GLU A 800 36.19 -54.08 -12.85
CA GLU A 800 36.82 -54.22 -14.18
C GLU A 800 38.28 -53.74 -14.24
N LEU A 801 38.67 -52.81 -13.35
CA LEU A 801 40.05 -52.30 -13.24
C LEU A 801 40.96 -53.14 -12.32
N LYS A 802 40.40 -54.13 -11.62
CA LYS A 802 41.13 -55.09 -10.78
C LYS A 802 41.30 -56.39 -11.54
#